data_AF-A0A2N2PZV7-F1
#
_entry.id   AF-A0A2N2PZV7-F1
#
_cell.length_a   1.000
_cell.length_b   1.000
_cell.length_c   1.000
_cell.angle_alpha   90.00
_cell.angle_beta   90.00
_cell.angle_gamma   90.00
#
_symmetry.space_group_name_H-M   'P 1'
#
loop_
_entity.id
_entity.type
_entity.pdbx_description
1 polymer ?
#
loop_
_entity_poly.entity_id
_entity_poly.type
_entity_poly.pdbx_seq_one_letter_code
_entity_poly.pdbx_strand_id
1 'polypeptide(L)'
;MTIAKGTDPQAQQWANRVIPLPKEIEISGSQRYRADQIGLSIRTALVPPVRTAIGLLSGFTLATEEDASFIIRLALLDDETAEVRDRLLGLPNREQAYAILPLAEREGRLLVAASPVGLLYAARTLAQLVQAPAALTPETELELPLPKILDWPDLSERGQWGGNVASDLAWTSQWKLNVVEVSAELGVVDQQLLSQGAELGVKVVPYFPHLETVSRYAGLMERSELISTPDPARPLPSDYTPGLCMSSPATQKLVQSWLARMAETAGVTDIMVWFSESAAPCFCPKCIGKEPYGLEAACIVNAFASIEEAHPHVRLRLLTTQGSYPVNDKILAAAPESVGVTYYDGGRTYDSSRQPMIYPLLEEYARSGRWLGVYPQITHAWRTVFPWTAPQFIHYRAQEFVQKGLSCMIGYAVPSNRFHEFNVMAEAEWTWNAQGRSPEEFARAYASSTGMTEPDLSRWVRWALAVGEAGWTLAESRLFLALINDPTLGFQKGKGRKADHRFETADLTDVGELQQALATAQQALELAQEAGNADMRAESECILAGLQALELLHSITALLKTPALDVESRQSLSAALDRLDACACTLRTRLPEWGERISSQTGEKLPTRLLDTAGVLLRTCDALRQVAVSRGVPDPQPAWRLRPVGRWSADDFQHGQEAFLLLGLADLVPSAGGSFHIGFDFIDSAWGTSIKDVAVLARAPGQEGGNVIARTPDLLGVDINGVSIWERWKEVRIRIPATPPGAELFLAITLWGMPADAPADRRTCAGAVSIRQVQAG
;
A
#
# COMPACT_ATOMS: atom_id res chain seq x y z
N MET A 1 -27.42 -3.74 -19.23
CA MET A 1 -28.22 -4.96 -19.01
C MET A 1 -27.98 -5.33 -17.56
N THR A 2 -29.01 -5.09 -16.76
CA THR A 2 -28.95 -5.02 -15.29
C THR A 2 -29.18 -6.43 -14.77
N ILE A 3 -28.56 -6.83 -13.65
CA ILE A 3 -29.24 -7.74 -12.71
C ILE A 3 -30.68 -7.23 -12.66
N ALA A 4 -31.67 -8.08 -12.91
CA ALA A 4 -33.05 -7.72 -12.62
C ALA A 4 -33.07 -7.33 -11.13
N LYS A 5 -32.95 -6.03 -10.84
CA LYS A 5 -33.03 -5.46 -9.51
C LYS A 5 -34.42 -5.83 -9.01
N GLY A 6 -34.48 -6.89 -8.23
CA GLY A 6 -35.70 -7.48 -7.68
C GLY A 6 -36.26 -8.62 -8.54
N THR A 7 -36.16 -9.86 -8.03
CA THR A 7 -37.33 -10.61 -7.53
C THR A 7 -36.98 -11.95 -6.87
N ASP A 8 -35.77 -12.50 -7.07
CA ASP A 8 -35.36 -13.77 -6.42
C ASP A 8 -34.24 -13.59 -5.37
N PRO A 9 -34.57 -13.65 -4.06
CA PRO A 9 -33.59 -13.61 -2.98
C PRO A 9 -32.52 -14.70 -3.07
N GLN A 10 -32.84 -15.87 -3.63
CA GLN A 10 -31.89 -16.98 -3.74
C GLN A 10 -30.81 -16.67 -4.78
N ALA A 11 -31.19 -16.15 -5.94
CA ALA A 11 -30.23 -15.69 -6.96
C ALA A 11 -29.29 -14.60 -6.42
N GLN A 12 -29.79 -13.66 -5.62
CA GLN A 12 -28.96 -12.62 -5.00
C GLN A 12 -27.96 -13.19 -3.99
N GLN A 13 -28.35 -14.19 -3.19
CA GLN A 13 -27.45 -14.86 -2.25
C GLN A 13 -26.28 -15.54 -2.97
N TRP A 14 -26.54 -16.21 -4.10
CA TRP A 14 -25.46 -16.77 -4.92
C TRP A 14 -24.57 -15.70 -5.53
N ALA A 15 -25.14 -14.63 -6.07
CA ALA A 15 -24.37 -13.53 -6.62
C ALA A 15 -23.43 -12.92 -5.57
N ASN A 16 -23.85 -12.78 -4.32
CA ASN A 16 -23.02 -12.28 -3.22
C ASN A 16 -21.80 -13.15 -2.89
N ARG A 17 -21.72 -14.40 -3.37
CA ARG A 17 -20.54 -15.26 -3.18
C ARG A 17 -19.41 -14.95 -4.14
N VAL A 18 -19.67 -14.20 -5.22
CA VAL A 18 -18.72 -13.96 -6.30
C VAL A 18 -18.16 -12.55 -6.23
N ILE A 19 -16.83 -12.45 -6.19
CA ILE A 19 -16.08 -11.20 -6.32
C ILE A 19 -14.92 -11.46 -7.29
N PRO A 20 -14.83 -10.71 -8.40
CA PRO A 20 -15.71 -9.63 -8.83
C PRO A 20 -17.09 -10.09 -9.36
N LEU A 21 -18.12 -9.24 -9.30
CA LEU A 21 -19.43 -9.51 -9.88
C LEU A 21 -19.36 -9.64 -11.43
N PRO A 22 -19.83 -10.75 -12.02
CA PRO A 22 -19.88 -10.89 -13.46
C PRO A 22 -20.76 -9.85 -14.17
N LYS A 23 -20.39 -9.47 -15.40
CA LYS A 23 -21.13 -8.52 -16.23
C LYS A 23 -22.56 -8.96 -16.53
N GLU A 24 -22.72 -10.22 -16.90
CA GLU A 24 -24.03 -10.87 -17.09
C GLU A 24 -24.07 -12.15 -16.24
N ILE A 25 -25.01 -12.22 -15.30
CA ILE A 25 -25.23 -13.40 -14.45
C ILE A 25 -26.73 -13.67 -14.28
N GLU A 26 -27.12 -14.90 -14.57
CA GLU A 26 -28.45 -15.44 -14.31
C GLU A 26 -28.27 -16.77 -13.58
N ILE A 27 -29.04 -17.01 -12.51
CA ILE A 27 -29.00 -18.26 -11.76
C ILE A 27 -30.42 -18.78 -11.68
N SER A 28 -30.70 -19.85 -12.43
CA SER A 28 -32.06 -20.40 -12.57
C SER A 28 -32.46 -21.34 -11.43
N GLY A 29 -31.55 -21.62 -10.49
CA GLY A 29 -31.75 -22.52 -9.36
C GLY A 29 -30.45 -23.17 -8.89
N SER A 30 -30.58 -24.22 -8.08
CA SER A 30 -29.49 -25.08 -7.62
C SER A 30 -29.92 -26.54 -7.58
N GLN A 31 -28.95 -27.45 -7.60
CA GLN A 31 -29.17 -28.89 -7.44
C GLN A 31 -28.12 -29.50 -6.52
N ARG A 32 -28.45 -30.61 -5.86
CA ARG A 32 -27.53 -31.31 -4.96
C ARG A 32 -26.95 -32.55 -5.61
N TYR A 33 -25.65 -32.71 -5.49
CA TYR A 33 -24.92 -33.90 -5.93
C TYR A 33 -23.93 -34.31 -4.85
N ARG A 34 -23.64 -35.61 -4.75
CA ARG A 34 -22.47 -36.07 -4.00
C ARG A 34 -21.21 -35.74 -4.80
N ALA A 35 -20.10 -35.51 -4.11
CA ALA A 35 -18.83 -35.18 -4.77
C ALA A 35 -18.39 -36.27 -5.78
N ASP A 36 -18.72 -37.54 -5.52
CA ASP A 36 -18.47 -38.69 -6.43
C ASP A 36 -19.42 -38.79 -7.63
N GLN A 37 -20.36 -37.85 -7.78
CA GLN A 37 -21.26 -37.73 -8.93
C GLN A 37 -20.90 -36.54 -9.83
N ILE A 38 -19.93 -35.72 -9.44
CA ILE A 38 -19.53 -34.53 -10.18
C ILE A 38 -18.19 -34.81 -10.88
N GLY A 39 -18.20 -34.75 -12.21
CA GLY A 39 -17.03 -35.04 -13.03
C GLY A 39 -16.49 -33.83 -13.78
N LEU A 40 -15.21 -33.91 -14.14
CA LEU A 40 -14.51 -32.88 -14.91
C LEU A 40 -14.16 -33.41 -16.31
N SER A 41 -14.47 -32.65 -17.35
CA SER A 41 -14.13 -32.94 -18.74
C SER A 41 -13.26 -31.81 -19.33
N ILE A 42 -12.11 -32.15 -19.90
CA ILE A 42 -11.13 -31.18 -20.41
C ILE A 42 -11.02 -31.35 -21.93
N ARG A 43 -11.39 -30.32 -22.69
CA ARG A 43 -11.37 -30.28 -24.16
C ARG A 43 -10.37 -29.24 -24.68
N THR A 44 -9.25 -29.06 -23.98
CA THR A 44 -8.21 -28.10 -24.34
C THR A 44 -6.84 -28.58 -23.87
N ALA A 45 -5.77 -27.94 -24.36
CA ALA A 45 -4.40 -28.24 -23.96
C ALA A 45 -4.14 -27.88 -22.49
N LEU A 46 -3.34 -28.71 -21.82
CA LEU A 46 -2.94 -28.53 -20.42
C LEU A 46 -1.80 -27.51 -20.31
N VAL A 47 -2.10 -26.24 -20.51
CA VAL A 47 -1.19 -25.11 -20.27
C VAL A 47 -1.32 -24.60 -18.82
N PRO A 48 -0.38 -23.79 -18.28
CA PRO A 48 -0.35 -23.48 -16.85
C PRO A 48 -1.67 -22.91 -16.27
N PRO A 49 -2.35 -21.91 -16.89
CA PRO A 49 -3.65 -21.44 -16.37
C PRO A 49 -4.74 -22.52 -16.34
N VAL A 50 -4.74 -23.44 -17.32
CA VAL A 50 -5.71 -24.54 -17.40
C VAL A 50 -5.45 -25.57 -16.31
N ARG A 51 -4.18 -25.87 -15.99
CA ARG A 51 -3.83 -26.75 -14.86
C ARG A 51 -4.32 -26.17 -13.54
N THR A 52 -4.17 -24.87 -13.32
CA THR A 52 -4.71 -24.18 -12.14
C THR A 52 -6.24 -24.24 -12.12
N ALA A 53 -6.90 -24.02 -13.26
CA ALA A 53 -8.35 -24.15 -13.38
C ALA A 53 -8.84 -25.56 -13.00
N ILE A 54 -8.15 -26.59 -13.48
CA ILE A 54 -8.42 -27.99 -13.11
C ILE A 54 -8.25 -28.18 -11.61
N GLY A 55 -7.14 -27.74 -11.02
CA GLY A 55 -6.90 -27.87 -9.58
C GLY A 55 -7.98 -27.23 -8.71
N LEU A 56 -8.49 -26.05 -9.10
CA LEU A 56 -9.60 -25.39 -8.42
C LEU A 56 -10.90 -26.22 -8.47
N LEU A 57 -11.23 -26.76 -9.64
CA LEU A 57 -12.47 -27.52 -9.86
C LEU A 57 -12.38 -28.93 -9.27
N SER A 58 -11.20 -29.57 -9.31
CA SER A 58 -10.93 -30.83 -8.61
C SER A 58 -11.15 -30.73 -7.11
N GLY A 59 -11.15 -29.51 -6.54
CA GLY A 59 -11.59 -29.26 -5.18
C GLY A 59 -13.07 -29.58 -4.91
N PHE A 60 -13.86 -29.95 -5.92
CA PHE A 60 -15.26 -30.41 -5.79
C PHE A 60 -15.75 -31.37 -6.88
N THR A 61 -14.84 -32.03 -7.60
CA THR A 61 -15.18 -33.07 -8.59
C THR A 61 -14.39 -34.35 -8.30
N LEU A 62 -15.05 -35.43 -7.86
CA LEU A 62 -14.39 -36.72 -7.60
C LEU A 62 -14.72 -37.81 -8.64
N ALA A 63 -15.70 -37.57 -9.52
CA ALA A 63 -16.09 -38.53 -10.55
C ALA A 63 -15.27 -38.40 -11.84
N THR A 64 -15.19 -39.48 -12.61
CA THR A 64 -14.75 -39.44 -14.01
C THR A 64 -15.87 -38.88 -14.91
N GLU A 65 -15.57 -38.49 -16.16
CA GLU A 65 -16.62 -38.05 -17.12
C GLU A 65 -17.65 -39.15 -17.40
N GLU A 66 -17.24 -40.42 -17.34
CA GLU A 66 -18.11 -41.58 -17.62
C GLU A 66 -19.08 -41.88 -16.46
N ASP A 67 -18.61 -41.73 -15.23
CA ASP A 67 -19.37 -42.04 -14.00
C ASP A 67 -20.19 -40.85 -13.48
N ALA A 68 -19.92 -39.64 -13.97
CA ALA A 68 -20.53 -38.41 -13.48
C ALA A 68 -22.00 -38.27 -13.87
N SER A 69 -22.82 -37.89 -12.89
CA SER A 69 -24.19 -37.41 -13.12
C SER A 69 -24.23 -35.93 -13.51
N PHE A 70 -23.25 -35.14 -13.07
CA PHE A 70 -23.08 -33.73 -13.43
C PHE A 70 -21.67 -33.47 -13.97
N ILE A 71 -21.56 -32.91 -15.18
CA ILE A 71 -20.24 -32.69 -15.82
C ILE A 71 -19.91 -31.20 -15.84
N ILE A 72 -18.70 -30.85 -15.39
CA ILE A 72 -18.09 -29.54 -15.63
C ILE A 72 -17.10 -29.70 -16.79
N ARG A 73 -17.34 -29.03 -17.92
CA ARG A 73 -16.52 -29.12 -19.13
C ARG A 73 -15.74 -27.83 -19.36
N LEU A 74 -14.44 -27.92 -19.60
CA LEU A 74 -13.59 -26.78 -19.97
C LEU A 74 -13.22 -26.88 -21.46
N ALA A 75 -13.51 -25.86 -22.24
CA ALA A 75 -13.20 -25.81 -23.67
C ALA A 75 -12.75 -24.41 -24.11
N LEU A 76 -11.79 -24.34 -25.04
CA LEU A 76 -11.57 -23.09 -25.77
C LEU A 76 -12.58 -22.96 -26.92
N LEU A 77 -12.76 -21.76 -27.44
CA LEU A 77 -13.64 -21.51 -28.58
C LEU A 77 -13.28 -22.42 -29.78
N ASP A 78 -14.30 -23.13 -30.26
CA ASP A 78 -14.29 -24.09 -31.36
C ASP A 78 -15.65 -24.03 -32.10
N ASP A 79 -15.86 -24.86 -33.12
CA ASP A 79 -17.07 -24.78 -33.93
C ASP A 79 -18.31 -25.28 -33.19
N GLU A 80 -18.12 -26.10 -32.14
CA GLU A 80 -19.20 -26.56 -31.24
C GLU A 80 -19.71 -25.43 -30.32
N THR A 81 -18.93 -24.37 -30.16
CA THR A 81 -19.25 -23.19 -29.33
C THR A 81 -19.62 -21.95 -30.15
N ALA A 82 -20.01 -22.14 -31.42
CA ALA A 82 -20.33 -21.07 -32.36
C ALA A 82 -21.34 -20.03 -31.82
N GLU A 83 -22.34 -20.46 -31.04
CA GLU A 83 -23.38 -19.57 -30.50
C GLU A 83 -22.85 -18.49 -29.54
N VAL A 84 -21.77 -18.78 -28.81
CA VAL A 84 -21.16 -17.83 -27.86
C VAL A 84 -19.84 -17.24 -28.37
N ARG A 85 -19.24 -17.85 -29.40
CA ARG A 85 -17.98 -17.42 -30.03
C ARG A 85 -18.03 -15.96 -30.44
N ASP A 86 -19.02 -15.57 -31.24
CA ASP A 86 -19.10 -14.21 -31.78
C ASP A 86 -19.30 -13.17 -30.67
N ARG A 87 -20.07 -13.54 -29.64
CA ARG A 87 -20.25 -12.69 -28.45
C ARG A 87 -18.91 -12.50 -27.74
N LEU A 88 -18.21 -13.58 -27.38
CA LEU A 88 -16.94 -13.51 -26.65
C LEU A 88 -15.84 -12.78 -27.43
N LEU A 89 -15.74 -13.00 -28.75
CA LEU A 89 -14.72 -12.35 -29.58
C LEU A 89 -14.98 -10.85 -29.79
N GLY A 90 -16.23 -10.40 -29.64
CA GLY A 90 -16.65 -8.99 -29.75
C GLY A 90 -16.56 -8.20 -28.45
N LEU A 91 -16.27 -8.84 -27.31
CA LEU A 91 -16.12 -8.15 -26.03
C LEU A 91 -14.77 -7.43 -25.91
N PRO A 92 -14.69 -6.32 -25.14
CA PRO A 92 -13.41 -5.76 -24.74
C PRO A 92 -12.66 -6.75 -23.83
N ASN A 93 -11.32 -6.65 -23.80
CA ASN A 93 -10.47 -7.50 -22.96
C ASN A 93 -10.79 -9.01 -23.11
N ARG A 94 -11.11 -9.43 -24.35
CA ARG A 94 -11.59 -10.78 -24.69
C ARG A 94 -10.64 -11.91 -24.32
N GLU A 95 -9.35 -11.62 -24.15
CA GLU A 95 -8.35 -12.55 -23.63
C GLU A 95 -8.63 -12.95 -22.17
N GLN A 96 -9.51 -12.24 -21.48
CA GLN A 96 -9.95 -12.53 -20.10
C GLN A 96 -11.43 -12.91 -20.04
N ALA A 97 -12.15 -12.76 -21.14
CA ALA A 97 -13.58 -13.02 -21.19
C ALA A 97 -13.89 -14.52 -21.19
N TYR A 98 -15.02 -14.88 -20.59
CA TYR A 98 -15.49 -16.26 -20.53
C TYR A 98 -17.02 -16.35 -20.42
N ALA A 99 -17.54 -17.54 -20.67
CA ALA A 99 -18.93 -17.89 -20.42
C ALA A 99 -19.04 -19.17 -19.59
N ILE A 100 -20.09 -19.24 -18.77
CA ILE A 100 -20.53 -20.45 -18.06
C ILE A 100 -21.95 -20.75 -18.52
N LEU A 101 -22.15 -21.85 -19.22
CA LEU A 101 -23.41 -22.18 -19.89
C LEU A 101 -23.90 -23.58 -19.50
N PRO A 102 -25.20 -23.89 -19.63
CA PRO A 102 -25.67 -25.27 -19.59
C PRO A 102 -24.95 -26.13 -20.62
N LEU A 103 -24.60 -27.36 -20.25
CA LEU A 103 -24.05 -28.33 -21.20
C LEU A 103 -25.21 -28.93 -22.03
N ALA A 104 -25.11 -28.91 -23.37
CA ALA A 104 -26.23 -29.25 -24.25
C ALA A 104 -26.60 -30.75 -24.21
N GLU A 105 -25.60 -31.63 -24.10
CA GLU A 105 -25.81 -33.07 -24.28
C GLU A 105 -26.10 -33.84 -22.98
N ARG A 106 -25.77 -33.25 -21.83
CA ARG A 106 -25.86 -33.88 -20.50
C ARG A 106 -26.08 -32.82 -19.44
N GLU A 107 -26.50 -33.25 -18.26
CA GLU A 107 -26.57 -32.36 -17.12
C GLU A 107 -25.16 -31.90 -16.71
N GLY A 108 -24.95 -30.58 -16.65
CA GLY A 108 -23.62 -30.04 -16.45
C GLY A 108 -23.45 -28.58 -16.80
N ARG A 109 -22.21 -28.08 -16.72
CA ARG A 109 -21.81 -26.73 -17.10
C ARG A 109 -20.63 -26.74 -18.06
N LEU A 110 -20.74 -25.95 -19.12
CA LEU A 110 -19.65 -25.63 -20.04
C LEU A 110 -19.00 -24.31 -19.61
N LEU A 111 -17.72 -24.37 -19.29
CA LEU A 111 -16.83 -23.22 -19.11
C LEU A 111 -16.08 -23.04 -20.43
N VAL A 112 -16.32 -21.91 -21.09
CA VAL A 112 -15.76 -21.62 -22.41
C VAL A 112 -15.16 -20.23 -22.48
N ALA A 113 -14.00 -20.11 -23.13
CA ALA A 113 -13.30 -18.84 -23.31
C ALA A 113 -12.44 -18.82 -24.58
N ALA A 114 -12.05 -17.62 -25.01
CA ALA A 114 -11.12 -17.45 -26.12
C ALA A 114 -9.65 -17.73 -25.72
N SER A 115 -9.35 -17.79 -24.42
CA SER A 115 -7.99 -17.97 -23.92
C SER A 115 -7.93 -18.90 -22.68
N PRO A 116 -6.75 -19.46 -22.37
CA PRO A 116 -6.49 -20.17 -21.11
C PRO A 116 -6.79 -19.34 -19.85
N VAL A 117 -6.54 -18.04 -19.87
CA VAL A 117 -6.78 -17.15 -18.71
C VAL A 117 -8.28 -16.95 -18.50
N GLY A 118 -9.06 -16.78 -19.57
CA GLY A 118 -10.52 -16.74 -19.47
C GLY A 118 -11.09 -18.03 -18.86
N LEU A 119 -10.56 -19.20 -19.22
CA LEU A 119 -10.94 -20.46 -18.58
C LEU A 119 -10.60 -20.51 -17.09
N LEU A 120 -9.44 -20.01 -16.70
CA LEU A 120 -9.07 -19.89 -15.28
C LEU A 120 -10.05 -18.98 -14.52
N TYR A 121 -10.46 -17.86 -15.10
CA TYR A 121 -11.44 -16.96 -14.49
C TYR A 121 -12.84 -17.59 -14.40
N ALA A 122 -13.26 -18.36 -15.41
CA ALA A 122 -14.49 -19.14 -15.35
C ALA A 122 -14.47 -20.15 -14.19
N ALA A 123 -13.35 -20.86 -14.02
CA ALA A 123 -13.16 -21.82 -12.94
C ALA A 123 -13.16 -21.13 -11.56
N ARG A 124 -12.48 -19.99 -11.41
CA ARG A 124 -12.50 -19.19 -10.16
C ARG A 124 -13.92 -18.75 -9.80
N THR A 125 -14.69 -18.24 -10.77
CA THR A 125 -16.07 -17.83 -10.53
C THR A 125 -16.97 -19.00 -10.16
N LEU A 126 -16.85 -20.15 -10.82
CA LEU A 126 -17.62 -21.33 -10.42
C LEU A 126 -17.21 -21.85 -9.02
N ALA A 127 -15.91 -21.87 -8.71
CA ALA A 127 -15.43 -22.27 -7.39
C ALA A 127 -15.93 -21.34 -6.27
N GLN A 128 -15.93 -20.02 -6.52
CA GLN A 128 -16.50 -19.02 -5.60
C GLN A 128 -18.01 -19.18 -5.42
N LEU A 129 -18.74 -19.55 -6.48
CA LEU A 129 -20.16 -19.86 -6.37
C LEU A 129 -20.40 -21.09 -5.48
N VAL A 130 -19.69 -22.18 -5.75
CA VAL A 130 -19.87 -23.48 -5.05
C VAL A 130 -19.42 -23.41 -3.58
N GLN A 131 -18.33 -22.72 -3.26
CA GLN A 131 -17.74 -22.65 -1.91
C GLN A 131 -17.58 -24.02 -1.25
N ALA A 132 -16.93 -24.94 -1.96
CA ALA A 132 -16.72 -26.29 -1.46
C ALA A 132 -15.92 -26.30 -0.14
N PRO A 133 -16.20 -27.23 0.79
CA PRO A 133 -15.43 -27.37 2.02
C PRO A 133 -13.99 -27.78 1.71
N ALA A 134 -13.07 -27.44 2.62
CA ALA A 134 -11.64 -27.71 2.43
C ALA A 134 -11.29 -29.21 2.33
N ALA A 135 -12.14 -30.10 2.85
CA ALA A 135 -11.99 -31.55 2.75
C ALA A 135 -13.27 -32.17 2.20
N LEU A 136 -13.12 -33.08 1.24
CA LEU A 136 -14.21 -33.81 0.61
C LEU A 136 -14.06 -35.31 0.82
N THR A 137 -15.20 -35.96 1.05
CA THR A 137 -15.37 -37.41 0.89
C THR A 137 -16.28 -37.69 -0.31
N PRO A 138 -16.26 -38.91 -0.88
CA PRO A 138 -17.19 -39.29 -1.95
C PRO A 138 -18.65 -38.97 -1.65
N GLU A 139 -19.07 -39.13 -0.39
CA GLU A 139 -20.44 -38.92 0.10
C GLU A 139 -20.78 -37.46 0.43
N THR A 140 -19.82 -36.55 0.34
CA THR A 140 -20.07 -35.13 0.66
C THR A 140 -21.09 -34.54 -0.31
N GLU A 141 -22.22 -34.09 0.21
CA GLU A 141 -23.25 -33.42 -0.57
C GLU A 141 -22.87 -31.97 -0.83
N LEU A 142 -22.93 -31.57 -2.10
CA LEU A 142 -22.64 -30.22 -2.57
C LEU A 142 -23.85 -29.64 -3.28
N GLU A 143 -24.18 -28.40 -2.95
CA GLU A 143 -25.20 -27.63 -3.67
C GLU A 143 -24.53 -26.89 -4.83
N LEU A 144 -24.80 -27.33 -6.05
CA LEU A 144 -24.31 -26.71 -7.28
C LEU A 144 -25.32 -25.70 -7.80
N PRO A 145 -24.95 -24.42 -7.96
CA PRO A 145 -25.82 -23.47 -8.64
C PRO A 145 -25.89 -23.79 -10.13
N LEU A 146 -26.96 -23.30 -10.75
CA LEU A 146 -27.21 -23.45 -12.17
C LEU A 146 -27.01 -22.13 -12.93
N PRO A 147 -25.79 -21.55 -12.96
CA PRO A 147 -25.58 -20.24 -13.56
C PRO A 147 -25.58 -20.30 -15.10
N LYS A 148 -25.96 -19.18 -15.71
CA LYS A 148 -25.64 -18.74 -17.05
C LYS A 148 -24.90 -17.41 -16.94
N ILE A 149 -23.63 -17.39 -17.30
CA ILE A 149 -22.73 -16.23 -17.14
C ILE A 149 -22.06 -15.90 -18.46
N LEU A 150 -21.93 -14.61 -18.75
CA LEU A 150 -20.99 -14.05 -19.72
C LEU A 150 -20.25 -12.91 -19.03
N ASP A 151 -18.92 -12.96 -19.00
CA ASP A 151 -18.14 -12.06 -18.17
C ASP A 151 -16.83 -11.60 -18.83
N TRP A 152 -16.42 -10.37 -18.51
CA TRP A 152 -15.20 -9.71 -18.97
C TRP A 152 -14.89 -8.49 -18.08
N PRO A 153 -13.61 -8.08 -17.93
CA PRO A 153 -13.25 -6.91 -17.12
C PRO A 153 -13.42 -5.59 -17.87
N ASP A 154 -13.65 -4.50 -17.13
CA ASP A 154 -13.58 -3.13 -17.66
C ASP A 154 -12.13 -2.70 -17.95
N LEU A 155 -11.21 -2.87 -17.00
CA LEU A 155 -9.78 -2.59 -17.21
C LEU A 155 -9.04 -3.85 -17.68
N SER A 156 -8.17 -3.69 -18.69
CA SER A 156 -7.34 -4.79 -19.20
C SER A 156 -6.34 -5.31 -18.16
N GLU A 157 -5.77 -4.40 -17.37
CA GLU A 157 -4.73 -4.69 -16.39
C GLU A 157 -5.09 -4.11 -15.03
N ARG A 158 -5.03 -4.94 -14.00
CA ARG A 158 -5.46 -4.66 -12.63
C ARG A 158 -4.49 -5.33 -11.69
N GLY A 159 -3.75 -4.56 -10.91
CA GLY A 159 -2.61 -5.12 -10.21
C GLY A 159 -2.12 -4.27 -9.07
N GLN A 160 -0.96 -4.64 -8.55
CA GLN A 160 -0.38 -3.97 -7.38
C GLN A 160 1.13 -3.88 -7.47
N TRP A 161 1.70 -2.93 -6.73
CA TRP A 161 3.14 -2.80 -6.53
C TRP A 161 3.47 -2.47 -5.06
N GLY A 162 4.69 -2.85 -4.64
CA GLY A 162 5.20 -2.59 -3.30
C GLY A 162 4.71 -3.59 -2.23
N GLY A 163 5.16 -3.42 -0.99
CA GLY A 163 4.73 -4.29 0.12
C GLY A 163 5.07 -5.77 -0.11
N ASN A 164 4.10 -6.66 0.14
CA ASN A 164 4.25 -8.11 0.03
C ASN A 164 3.64 -8.69 -1.26
N VAL A 165 3.37 -7.87 -2.28
CA VAL A 165 2.61 -8.29 -3.48
C VAL A 165 3.20 -9.51 -4.20
N ALA A 166 4.53 -9.65 -4.25
CA ALA A 166 5.18 -10.80 -4.87
C ALA A 166 4.89 -12.11 -4.14
N SER A 167 4.87 -12.09 -2.79
CA SER A 167 4.52 -13.25 -1.98
C SER A 167 3.01 -13.54 -1.93
N ASP A 168 2.18 -12.55 -2.27
CA ASP A 168 0.72 -12.61 -2.13
C ASP A 168 -0.01 -12.87 -3.46
N LEU A 169 0.74 -13.26 -4.49
CA LEU A 169 0.25 -13.47 -5.85
C LEU A 169 -0.91 -14.48 -5.92
N ALA A 170 -0.80 -15.57 -5.16
CA ALA A 170 -1.83 -16.61 -5.11
C ALA A 170 -3.16 -16.05 -4.59
N TRP A 171 -3.13 -15.24 -3.53
CA TRP A 171 -4.33 -14.68 -2.92
C TRP A 171 -4.96 -13.59 -3.81
N THR A 172 -4.17 -12.62 -4.28
CA THR A 172 -4.66 -11.53 -5.15
C THR A 172 -5.26 -12.06 -6.47
N SER A 173 -4.66 -13.11 -7.04
CA SER A 173 -5.15 -13.73 -8.27
C SER A 173 -6.54 -14.36 -8.12
N GLN A 174 -6.93 -14.84 -6.93
CA GLN A 174 -8.28 -15.38 -6.69
C GLN A 174 -9.37 -14.36 -6.98
N TRP A 175 -9.05 -13.08 -6.79
CA TRP A 175 -9.91 -11.93 -7.10
C TRP A 175 -9.73 -11.41 -8.53
N LYS A 176 -9.06 -12.17 -9.40
CA LYS A 176 -8.79 -11.84 -10.80
C LYS A 176 -7.93 -10.56 -10.98
N LEU A 177 -7.14 -10.15 -9.99
CA LEU A 177 -6.02 -9.24 -10.23
C LEU A 177 -4.97 -9.97 -11.07
N ASN A 178 -4.44 -9.30 -12.10
CA ASN A 178 -3.70 -9.92 -13.19
C ASN A 178 -2.36 -9.24 -13.52
N VAL A 179 -1.93 -8.26 -12.73
CA VAL A 179 -0.59 -7.67 -12.84
C VAL A 179 0.08 -7.58 -11.46
N VAL A 180 1.37 -7.89 -11.41
CA VAL A 180 2.25 -7.54 -10.30
C VAL A 180 3.50 -6.90 -10.84
N GLU A 181 3.95 -5.82 -10.21
CA GLU A 181 5.17 -5.13 -10.60
C GLU A 181 6.26 -5.30 -9.56
N VAL A 182 7.43 -5.73 -10.01
CA VAL A 182 8.53 -6.11 -9.12
C VAL A 182 9.85 -5.50 -9.60
N SER A 183 10.68 -5.10 -8.63
CA SER A 183 12.00 -4.54 -8.94
C SER A 183 12.87 -5.60 -9.60
N ALA A 184 13.50 -5.26 -10.71
CA ALA A 184 14.48 -6.09 -11.38
C ALA A 184 15.88 -5.49 -11.19
N GLU A 185 16.46 -5.69 -10.01
CA GLU A 185 17.79 -5.19 -9.70
C GLU A 185 18.81 -5.67 -10.73
N LEU A 186 19.46 -4.71 -11.41
CA LEU A 186 20.43 -4.98 -12.49
C LEU A 186 19.88 -5.85 -13.64
N GLY A 187 18.56 -5.84 -13.86
CA GLY A 187 17.88 -6.58 -14.92
C GLY A 187 17.71 -8.08 -14.62
N VAL A 188 17.82 -8.50 -13.35
CA VAL A 188 17.54 -9.87 -12.92
C VAL A 188 16.09 -9.99 -12.47
N VAL A 189 15.36 -10.96 -13.02
CA VAL A 189 13.96 -11.24 -12.68
C VAL A 189 13.86 -12.65 -12.10
N ASP A 190 13.04 -12.82 -11.06
CA ASP A 190 12.79 -14.11 -10.45
C ASP A 190 11.96 -15.03 -11.37
N GLN A 191 12.59 -16.09 -11.87
CA GLN A 191 11.98 -17.11 -12.73
C GLN A 191 10.89 -17.92 -12.02
N GLN A 192 10.99 -18.11 -10.71
CA GLN A 192 9.96 -18.80 -9.95
C GLN A 192 8.70 -17.94 -9.89
N LEU A 193 8.85 -16.64 -9.65
CA LEU A 193 7.74 -15.69 -9.66
C LEU A 193 7.06 -15.61 -11.03
N LEU A 194 7.84 -15.58 -12.13
CA LEU A 194 7.31 -15.61 -13.50
C LEU A 194 6.51 -16.89 -13.78
N SER A 195 7.03 -18.05 -13.37
CA SER A 195 6.35 -19.33 -13.52
C SER A 195 5.04 -19.38 -12.73
N GLN A 196 5.07 -18.91 -11.49
CA GLN A 196 3.88 -18.79 -10.64
C GLN A 196 2.85 -17.82 -11.23
N GLY A 197 3.30 -16.68 -11.77
CA GLY A 197 2.46 -15.74 -12.51
C GLY A 197 1.75 -16.40 -13.69
N ALA A 198 2.49 -17.14 -14.52
CA ALA A 198 1.92 -17.87 -15.65
C ALA A 198 0.86 -18.90 -15.22
N GLU A 199 1.06 -19.63 -14.11
CA GLU A 199 0.08 -20.55 -13.55
C GLU A 199 -1.19 -19.84 -13.06
N LEU A 200 -1.04 -18.66 -12.46
CA LEU A 200 -2.13 -17.91 -11.84
C LEU A 200 -2.83 -16.93 -12.77
N GLY A 201 -2.38 -16.82 -14.03
CA GLY A 201 -2.87 -15.84 -14.99
C GLY A 201 -2.51 -14.40 -14.60
N VAL A 202 -1.34 -14.21 -13.99
CA VAL A 202 -0.82 -12.92 -13.56
C VAL A 202 0.44 -12.57 -14.35
N LYS A 203 0.44 -11.39 -14.96
CA LYS A 203 1.61 -10.80 -15.61
C LYS A 203 2.55 -10.25 -14.55
N VAL A 204 3.80 -10.70 -14.55
CA VAL A 204 4.88 -10.13 -13.74
C VAL A 204 5.62 -9.11 -14.60
N VAL A 205 5.52 -7.82 -14.24
CA VAL A 205 6.18 -6.73 -14.95
C VAL A 205 7.43 -6.32 -14.17
N PRO A 206 8.63 -6.71 -14.62
CA PRO A 206 9.86 -6.21 -14.03
C PRO A 206 10.00 -4.70 -14.28
N TYR A 207 10.44 -3.98 -13.26
CA TYR A 207 10.73 -2.56 -13.37
C TYR A 207 12.15 -2.19 -12.96
N PHE A 208 12.67 -1.13 -13.59
CA PHE A 208 13.81 -0.38 -13.10
C PHE A 208 13.35 0.78 -12.22
N PRO A 209 13.89 0.91 -10.99
CA PRO A 209 13.54 2.02 -10.10
C PRO A 209 14.06 3.35 -10.67
N HIS A 210 13.71 4.45 -10.00
CA HIS A 210 14.03 5.81 -10.43
C HIS A 210 15.50 5.97 -10.86
N LEU A 211 15.73 6.51 -12.05
CA LEU A 211 17.04 6.46 -12.72
C LEU A 211 18.16 7.21 -11.98
N GLU A 212 17.85 8.17 -11.12
CA GLU A 212 18.84 8.83 -10.26
C GLU A 212 19.38 7.93 -9.16
N THR A 213 18.63 6.89 -8.74
CA THR A 213 19.12 5.94 -7.73
C THR A 213 20.08 4.93 -8.35
N VAL A 214 20.05 4.78 -9.68
CA VAL A 214 20.78 3.74 -10.39
C VAL A 214 22.30 3.97 -10.36
N SER A 215 22.76 5.22 -10.34
CA SER A 215 24.20 5.51 -10.23
C SER A 215 24.84 4.96 -8.96
N ARG A 216 24.04 4.68 -7.92
CA ARG A 216 24.49 4.09 -6.66
C ARG A 216 24.83 2.60 -6.76
N TYR A 217 24.49 1.93 -7.85
CA TYR A 217 24.81 0.53 -8.04
C TYR A 217 26.22 0.31 -8.60
N ALA A 218 26.86 -0.79 -8.17
CA ALA A 218 27.98 -1.47 -8.84
C ALA A 218 29.05 -0.56 -9.49
N GLY A 219 29.59 0.40 -8.75
CA GLY A 219 30.72 1.24 -9.20
C GLY A 219 30.39 2.21 -10.34
N LEU A 220 29.12 2.39 -10.70
CA LEU A 220 28.71 3.28 -11.80
C LEU A 220 29.12 4.74 -11.56
N MET A 221 29.26 5.16 -10.30
CA MET A 221 29.76 6.50 -9.94
C MET A 221 31.20 6.77 -10.40
N GLU A 222 32.03 5.74 -10.60
CA GLU A 222 33.42 5.88 -11.04
C GLU A 222 33.53 6.06 -12.56
N ARG A 223 32.42 5.86 -13.29
CA ARG A 223 32.36 5.92 -14.75
C ARG A 223 31.95 7.30 -15.23
N SER A 224 32.95 8.15 -15.42
CA SER A 224 32.79 9.54 -15.88
C SER A 224 31.97 9.71 -17.18
N GLU A 225 31.96 8.69 -18.04
CA GLU A 225 31.21 8.68 -19.29
C GLU A 225 29.69 8.43 -19.10
N LEU A 226 29.26 7.95 -17.94
CA LEU A 226 27.85 7.69 -17.61
C LEU A 226 27.21 8.81 -16.80
N ILE A 227 27.99 9.45 -15.94
CA ILE A 227 27.46 10.38 -14.94
C ILE A 227 27.13 11.76 -15.53
N SER A 228 26.13 12.40 -14.95
CA SER A 228 25.73 13.76 -15.25
C SER A 228 26.80 14.77 -14.84
N THR A 229 26.94 15.84 -15.62
CA THR A 229 27.76 17.01 -15.24
C THR A 229 26.92 17.93 -14.36
N PRO A 230 27.34 18.25 -13.13
CA PRO A 230 26.59 19.14 -12.24
C PRO A 230 26.57 20.58 -12.74
N ASP A 231 25.67 21.40 -12.18
CA ASP A 231 25.60 22.83 -12.44
C ASP A 231 26.92 23.52 -12.03
N PRO A 232 27.72 24.06 -12.97
CA PRO A 232 28.98 24.70 -12.63
C PRO A 232 28.79 26.01 -11.84
N ALA A 233 27.59 26.58 -11.81
CA ALA A 233 27.28 27.80 -11.07
C ALA A 233 26.89 27.56 -9.61
N ARG A 234 26.75 26.30 -9.17
CA ARG A 234 26.30 25.95 -7.81
C ARG A 234 27.30 25.02 -7.13
N PRO A 235 27.59 25.23 -5.82
CA PRO A 235 28.34 24.25 -5.06
C PRO A 235 27.53 22.94 -4.96
N LEU A 236 28.23 21.81 -5.01
CA LEU A 236 27.61 20.50 -4.81
C LEU A 236 27.11 20.38 -3.36
N PRO A 237 25.89 19.87 -3.13
CA PRO A 237 25.44 19.56 -1.78
C PRO A 237 26.27 18.41 -1.19
N SER A 238 26.37 18.35 0.15
CA SER A 238 27.21 17.36 0.87
C SER A 238 26.77 15.91 0.65
N ASP A 239 25.52 15.69 0.25
CA ASP A 239 24.92 14.40 -0.09
C ASP A 239 24.78 14.18 -1.61
N TYR A 240 25.45 15.00 -2.43
CA TYR A 240 25.37 14.91 -3.89
C TYR A 240 25.71 13.51 -4.38
N THR A 241 24.78 12.94 -5.14
CA THR A 241 24.98 11.73 -5.94
C THR A 241 24.74 12.13 -7.39
N PRO A 242 25.71 11.96 -8.32
CA PRO A 242 25.45 12.30 -9.71
C PRO A 242 24.39 11.36 -10.29
N GLY A 243 23.42 11.92 -11.02
CA GLY A 243 22.52 11.14 -11.87
C GLY A 243 23.23 10.68 -13.15
N LEU A 244 22.50 10.05 -14.07
CA LEU A 244 23.03 9.63 -15.38
C LEU A 244 22.94 10.76 -16.42
N CYS A 245 23.95 10.86 -17.29
CA CYS A 245 23.90 11.71 -18.47
C CYS A 245 23.11 11.01 -19.59
N MET A 246 21.83 11.35 -19.75
CA MET A 246 20.94 10.71 -20.72
C MET A 246 21.29 10.99 -22.19
N SER A 247 22.14 11.99 -22.48
CA SER A 247 22.70 12.19 -23.83
C SER A 247 24.02 11.44 -24.08
N SER A 248 24.49 10.61 -23.12
CA SER A 248 25.70 9.81 -23.29
C SER A 248 25.38 8.50 -24.03
N PRO A 249 26.12 8.16 -25.11
CA PRO A 249 26.00 6.86 -25.76
C PRO A 249 26.29 5.68 -24.80
N ALA A 250 27.14 5.89 -23.79
CA ALA A 250 27.44 4.88 -22.79
C ALA A 250 26.22 4.60 -21.89
N THR A 251 25.46 5.63 -21.53
CA THR A 251 24.21 5.50 -20.76
C THR A 251 23.15 4.77 -21.58
N GLN A 252 22.96 5.14 -22.86
CA GLN A 252 22.02 4.44 -23.73
C GLN A 252 22.38 2.95 -23.88
N LYS A 253 23.66 2.63 -24.06
CA LYS A 253 24.13 1.23 -24.14
C LYS A 253 23.90 0.47 -22.83
N LEU A 254 24.06 1.14 -21.68
CA LEU A 254 23.79 0.55 -20.38
C LEU A 254 22.30 0.20 -20.23
N VAL A 255 21.42 1.17 -20.52
CA VAL A 255 19.96 0.97 -20.51
C VAL A 255 19.56 -0.12 -21.51
N GLN A 256 20.10 -0.12 -22.72
CA GLN A 256 19.87 -1.17 -23.72
C GLN A 256 20.21 -2.56 -23.18
N SER A 257 21.39 -2.70 -22.55
CA SER A 257 21.87 -3.99 -22.04
C SER A 257 20.97 -4.53 -20.93
N TRP A 258 20.45 -3.63 -20.09
CA TRP A 258 19.49 -3.94 -19.05
C TRP A 258 18.12 -4.36 -19.59
N LEU A 259 17.58 -3.61 -20.56
CA LEU A 259 16.33 -3.95 -21.23
C LEU A 259 16.44 -5.31 -21.94
N ALA A 260 17.54 -5.55 -22.66
CA ALA A 260 17.80 -6.82 -23.35
C ALA A 260 17.81 -8.00 -22.38
N ARG A 261 18.52 -7.89 -21.26
CA ARG A 261 18.60 -8.95 -20.25
C ARG A 261 17.23 -9.35 -19.70
N MET A 262 16.36 -8.38 -19.43
CA MET A 262 15.00 -8.69 -18.99
C MET A 262 14.15 -9.25 -20.13
N ALA A 263 14.30 -8.75 -21.36
CA ALA A 263 13.58 -9.24 -22.54
C ALA A 263 13.99 -10.67 -22.96
N GLU A 264 15.21 -11.10 -22.63
CA GLU A 264 15.70 -12.48 -22.80
C GLU A 264 15.08 -13.46 -21.77
N THR A 265 14.51 -12.93 -20.68
CA THR A 265 13.94 -13.75 -19.60
C THR A 265 12.57 -14.29 -20.04
N ALA A 266 12.48 -15.61 -20.23
CA ALA A 266 11.23 -16.26 -20.63
C ALA A 266 10.06 -15.90 -19.69
N GLY A 267 8.91 -15.55 -20.29
CA GLY A 267 7.70 -15.13 -19.55
C GLY A 267 7.56 -13.62 -19.35
N VAL A 268 8.64 -12.84 -19.56
CA VAL A 268 8.55 -11.38 -19.58
C VAL A 268 7.86 -10.92 -20.86
N THR A 269 6.79 -10.13 -20.72
CA THR A 269 6.02 -9.55 -21.84
C THR A 269 5.98 -8.03 -21.81
N ASP A 270 6.31 -7.44 -20.66
CA ASP A 270 6.37 -6.01 -20.46
C ASP A 270 7.56 -5.68 -19.57
N ILE A 271 8.21 -4.56 -19.86
CA ILE A 271 9.28 -4.00 -19.05
C ILE A 271 8.91 -2.57 -18.71
N MET A 272 9.11 -2.17 -17.46
CA MET A 272 8.88 -0.79 -17.05
C MET A 272 10.17 -0.07 -16.63
N VAL A 273 10.27 1.20 -16.98
CA VAL A 273 11.33 2.10 -16.51
C VAL A 273 10.71 3.30 -15.81
N TRP A 274 11.11 3.54 -14.56
CA TRP A 274 10.71 4.72 -13.80
C TRP A 274 11.61 5.89 -14.13
N PHE A 275 11.05 7.02 -14.50
CA PHE A 275 11.84 8.25 -14.61
C PHE A 275 12.40 8.67 -13.27
N SER A 276 13.34 9.62 -13.32
CA SER A 276 13.91 10.16 -12.10
C SER A 276 12.84 10.80 -11.21
N GLU A 277 12.87 10.59 -9.90
CA GLU A 277 11.86 11.12 -8.97
C GLU A 277 11.88 12.65 -8.95
N SER A 278 13.06 13.25 -9.14
CA SER A 278 13.28 14.69 -9.25
C SER A 278 14.15 15.02 -10.47
N ALA A 279 13.93 16.21 -11.04
CA ALA A 279 14.69 16.66 -12.20
C ALA A 279 16.18 16.81 -11.84
N ALA A 280 17.04 16.03 -12.50
CA ALA A 280 18.49 16.08 -12.35
C ALA A 280 19.15 16.51 -13.68
N PRO A 281 19.16 17.82 -14.01
CA PRO A 281 19.72 18.29 -15.26
C PRO A 281 21.22 18.02 -15.36
N CYS A 282 21.67 17.67 -16.57
CA CYS A 282 23.08 17.54 -16.90
C CYS A 282 23.55 18.80 -17.64
N PHE A 283 24.66 19.37 -17.22
CA PHE A 283 25.23 20.61 -17.78
C PHE A 283 26.35 20.37 -18.80
N CYS A 284 26.47 19.14 -19.31
CA CYS A 284 27.39 18.87 -20.40
C CYS A 284 26.92 19.57 -21.70
N PRO A 285 27.81 19.79 -22.69
CA PRO A 285 27.45 20.48 -23.93
C PRO A 285 26.30 19.84 -24.73
N LYS A 286 26.01 18.55 -24.52
CA LYS A 286 24.92 17.83 -25.21
C LYS A 286 23.56 17.99 -24.53
N CYS A 287 23.54 18.28 -23.23
CA CYS A 287 22.34 18.32 -22.40
C CYS A 287 21.88 19.74 -22.06
N ILE A 288 22.83 20.69 -21.98
CA ILE A 288 22.52 22.05 -21.57
C ILE A 288 21.41 22.67 -22.44
N GLY A 289 20.40 23.25 -21.79
CA GLY A 289 19.23 23.86 -22.44
C GLY A 289 18.14 22.88 -22.91
N LYS A 290 18.32 21.57 -22.73
CA LYS A 290 17.28 20.57 -23.02
C LYS A 290 16.47 20.23 -21.77
N GLU A 291 15.25 19.78 -21.99
CA GLU A 291 14.35 19.33 -20.92
C GLU A 291 14.79 17.92 -20.43
N PRO A 292 15.11 17.74 -19.14
CA PRO A 292 15.66 16.49 -18.61
C PRO A 292 14.79 15.24 -18.85
N TYR A 293 13.48 15.31 -18.64
CA TYR A 293 12.62 14.13 -18.79
C TYR A 293 12.40 13.73 -20.24
N GLY A 294 12.40 14.68 -21.16
CA GLY A 294 12.45 14.43 -22.59
C GLY A 294 13.73 13.72 -23.02
N LEU A 295 14.87 14.02 -22.37
CA LEU A 295 16.11 13.28 -22.59
C LEU A 295 16.05 11.85 -22.03
N GLU A 296 15.45 11.65 -20.86
CA GLU A 296 15.22 10.31 -20.29
C GLU A 296 14.36 9.46 -21.24
N ALA A 297 13.20 9.98 -21.63
CA ALA A 297 12.27 9.32 -22.55
C ALA A 297 12.97 8.95 -23.87
N ALA A 298 13.70 9.89 -24.47
CA ALA A 298 14.43 9.63 -25.71
C ALA A 298 15.52 8.57 -25.54
N CYS A 299 16.28 8.60 -24.44
CA CYS A 299 17.32 7.60 -24.16
C CYS A 299 16.72 6.19 -24.03
N ILE A 300 15.63 6.05 -23.27
CA ILE A 300 14.98 4.76 -23.01
C ILE A 300 14.32 4.22 -24.28
N VAL A 301 13.56 5.06 -24.99
CA VAL A 301 12.87 4.65 -26.24
C VAL A 301 13.88 4.22 -27.30
N ASN A 302 14.99 4.97 -27.47
CA ASN A 302 16.03 4.59 -28.43
C ASN A 302 16.77 3.31 -28.01
N ALA A 303 16.97 3.09 -26.70
CA ALA A 303 17.54 1.84 -26.20
C ALA A 303 16.59 0.66 -26.46
N PHE A 304 15.29 0.82 -26.24
CA PHE A 304 14.29 -0.21 -26.48
C PHE A 304 14.12 -0.53 -27.97
N ALA A 305 14.05 0.48 -28.84
CA ALA A 305 13.94 0.29 -30.29
C ALA A 305 15.08 -0.56 -30.86
N SER A 306 16.27 -0.52 -30.23
CA SER A 306 17.43 -1.33 -30.64
C SER A 306 17.34 -2.82 -30.28
N ILE A 307 16.38 -3.22 -29.43
CA ILE A 307 16.14 -4.61 -29.02
C ILE A 307 14.78 -5.15 -29.50
N GLU A 308 13.89 -4.26 -29.96
CA GLU A 308 12.51 -4.60 -30.33
C GLU A 308 12.44 -5.65 -31.45
N GLU A 309 13.33 -5.59 -32.44
CA GLU A 309 13.39 -6.58 -33.52
C GLU A 309 13.74 -7.99 -33.00
N ALA A 310 14.62 -8.08 -31.99
CA ALA A 310 15.01 -9.35 -31.38
C ALA A 310 13.95 -9.86 -30.37
N HIS A 311 13.15 -8.96 -29.80
CA HIS A 311 12.16 -9.26 -28.77
C HIS A 311 10.78 -8.64 -29.09
N PRO A 312 10.14 -8.99 -30.23
CA PRO A 312 8.90 -8.34 -30.68
C PRO A 312 7.67 -8.65 -29.81
N HIS A 313 7.82 -9.56 -28.85
CA HIS A 313 6.79 -9.95 -27.88
C HIS A 313 6.82 -9.12 -26.60
N VAL A 314 7.86 -8.30 -26.40
CA VAL A 314 8.04 -7.46 -25.21
C VAL A 314 7.58 -6.05 -25.52
N ARG A 315 6.89 -5.41 -24.57
CA ARG A 315 6.49 -4.00 -24.62
C ARG A 315 7.24 -3.16 -23.57
N LEU A 316 7.57 -1.92 -23.92
CA LEU A 316 8.09 -0.94 -22.97
C LEU A 316 6.96 -0.14 -22.29
N ARG A 317 7.12 0.12 -21.00
CA ARG A 317 6.33 1.08 -20.20
C ARG A 317 7.22 2.15 -19.60
N LEU A 318 6.73 3.39 -19.60
CA LEU A 318 7.38 4.53 -18.95
C LEU A 318 6.52 5.00 -17.78
N LEU A 319 7.11 5.11 -16.60
CA LEU A 319 6.42 5.66 -15.43
C LEU A 319 6.82 7.12 -15.21
N THR A 320 5.83 8.01 -15.22
CA THR A 320 6.01 9.42 -14.84
C THR A 320 6.24 9.54 -13.34
N THR A 321 6.79 10.67 -12.90
CA THR A 321 7.01 10.99 -11.48
C THR A 321 6.50 12.40 -11.15
N GLN A 322 6.45 12.76 -9.87
CA GLN A 322 6.12 14.11 -9.44
C GLN A 322 7.06 15.17 -10.05
N GLY A 323 8.34 14.84 -10.27
CA GLY A 323 9.28 15.75 -10.90
C GLY A 323 8.95 16.00 -12.38
N SER A 324 8.39 15.00 -13.06
CA SER A 324 7.98 15.11 -14.46
C SER A 324 6.61 15.77 -14.67
N TYR A 325 5.80 15.92 -13.61
CA TYR A 325 4.44 16.46 -13.69
C TYR A 325 4.30 17.74 -14.53
N PRO A 326 5.17 18.77 -14.38
CA PRO A 326 5.06 20.02 -15.14
C PRO A 326 5.34 19.90 -16.64
N VAL A 327 5.84 18.73 -17.10
CA VAL A 327 6.28 18.49 -18.48
C VAL A 327 5.74 17.19 -19.07
N ASN A 328 4.70 16.61 -18.45
CA ASN A 328 4.07 15.38 -18.93
C ASN A 328 3.58 15.49 -20.38
N ASP A 329 3.16 16.67 -20.83
CA ASP A 329 2.79 16.93 -22.23
C ASP A 329 3.91 16.55 -23.21
N LYS A 330 5.17 16.88 -22.86
CA LYS A 330 6.34 16.59 -23.68
C LYS A 330 6.68 15.11 -23.69
N ILE A 331 6.53 14.46 -22.54
CA ILE A 331 6.77 13.02 -22.37
C ILE A 331 5.77 12.22 -23.20
N LEU A 332 4.48 12.54 -23.06
CA LEU A 332 3.40 11.86 -23.77
C LEU A 332 3.53 12.03 -25.29
N ALA A 333 3.93 13.22 -25.74
CA ALA A 333 4.21 13.49 -27.15
C ALA A 333 5.44 12.75 -27.68
N ALA A 334 6.46 12.52 -26.85
CA ALA A 334 7.69 11.82 -27.22
C ALA A 334 7.55 10.28 -27.20
N ALA A 335 6.63 9.74 -26.40
CA ALA A 335 6.41 8.31 -26.30
C ALA A 335 5.72 7.78 -27.59
N PRO A 336 6.29 6.80 -28.31
CA PRO A 336 5.64 6.14 -29.45
C PRO A 336 4.33 5.44 -29.07
N GLU A 337 3.48 5.12 -30.06
CA GLU A 337 2.21 4.40 -29.83
C GLU A 337 2.42 2.99 -29.24
N SER A 338 3.52 2.31 -29.60
CA SER A 338 3.87 1.00 -29.06
C SER A 338 4.35 1.03 -27.61
N VAL A 339 4.66 2.21 -27.07
CA VAL A 339 5.15 2.39 -25.70
C VAL A 339 4.00 2.82 -24.79
N GLY A 340 3.78 2.04 -23.73
CA GLY A 340 2.81 2.37 -22.69
C GLY A 340 3.33 3.46 -21.76
N VAL A 341 2.44 4.31 -21.25
CA VAL A 341 2.77 5.28 -20.21
C VAL A 341 1.93 5.01 -18.98
N THR A 342 2.52 5.12 -17.80
CA THR A 342 1.82 5.02 -16.52
C THR A 342 2.02 6.30 -15.72
N TYR A 343 0.90 6.88 -15.25
CA TYR A 343 0.89 8.08 -14.44
C TYR A 343 1.12 7.78 -12.95
N TYR A 344 2.20 8.33 -12.42
CA TYR A 344 2.50 8.43 -11.00
C TYR A 344 2.95 9.85 -10.63
N ASP A 345 2.48 10.32 -9.47
CA ASP A 345 2.92 11.53 -8.77
C ASP A 345 2.61 11.33 -7.28
N GLY A 346 3.64 11.24 -6.44
CA GLY A 346 3.48 10.94 -5.01
C GLY A 346 2.60 11.92 -4.21
N GLY A 347 2.32 13.12 -4.73
CA GLY A 347 1.41 14.09 -4.11
C GLY A 347 -0.02 14.10 -4.69
N ARG A 348 -0.22 13.49 -5.86
CA ARG A 348 -1.49 13.54 -6.63
C ARG A 348 -2.12 12.18 -6.90
N THR A 349 -1.33 11.13 -7.07
CA THR A 349 -1.86 9.76 -7.23
C THR A 349 -1.99 9.05 -5.89
N TYR A 350 -1.18 9.44 -4.90
CA TYR A 350 -1.38 9.08 -3.49
C TYR A 350 -2.22 10.13 -2.76
N ASP A 351 -3.39 10.38 -3.34
CA ASP A 351 -4.34 11.37 -2.86
C ASP A 351 -5.71 10.73 -2.62
N SER A 352 -6.25 10.96 -1.42
CA SER A 352 -7.60 10.54 -1.03
C SER A 352 -8.62 11.66 -1.22
N SER A 353 -8.25 12.83 -1.77
CA SER A 353 -9.23 13.89 -2.05
C SER A 353 -10.34 13.42 -2.99
N ARG A 354 -11.45 14.17 -3.09
CA ARG A 354 -12.48 13.93 -4.11
C ARG A 354 -12.14 14.55 -5.47
N GLN A 355 -10.95 15.14 -5.65
CA GLN A 355 -10.56 15.72 -6.93
C GLN A 355 -10.27 14.64 -7.98
N PRO A 356 -10.58 14.88 -9.26
CA PRO A 356 -10.19 13.96 -10.32
C PRO A 356 -8.67 13.77 -10.35
N MET A 357 -8.21 12.52 -10.32
CA MET A 357 -6.79 12.18 -10.36
C MET A 357 -6.25 12.24 -11.80
N ILE A 358 -7.08 11.81 -12.77
CA ILE A 358 -6.75 11.86 -14.19
C ILE A 358 -7.19 13.21 -14.74
N TYR A 359 -6.24 14.11 -14.98
CA TYR A 359 -6.51 15.46 -15.48
C TYR A 359 -6.65 15.47 -17.03
N PRO A 360 -7.18 16.54 -17.65
CA PRO A 360 -7.62 16.53 -19.05
C PRO A 360 -6.61 16.02 -20.07
N LEU A 361 -5.32 16.33 -19.91
CA LEU A 361 -4.25 15.86 -20.79
C LEU A 361 -4.15 14.32 -20.83
N LEU A 362 -4.24 13.67 -19.67
CA LEU A 362 -4.16 12.22 -19.55
C LEU A 362 -5.44 11.55 -20.07
N GLU A 363 -6.60 12.16 -19.82
CA GLU A 363 -7.88 11.69 -20.35
C GLU A 363 -7.91 11.73 -21.88
N GLU A 364 -7.44 12.82 -22.50
CA GLU A 364 -7.31 12.94 -23.95
C GLU A 364 -6.36 11.88 -24.52
N TYR A 365 -5.22 11.68 -23.85
CA TYR A 365 -4.25 10.66 -24.22
C TYR A 365 -4.87 9.25 -24.19
N ALA A 366 -5.56 8.87 -23.11
CA ALA A 366 -6.24 7.57 -23.03
C ALA A 366 -7.34 7.42 -24.09
N ARG A 367 -8.15 8.46 -24.31
CA ARG A 367 -9.22 8.46 -25.33
C ARG A 367 -8.73 8.38 -26.77
N SER A 368 -7.47 8.75 -27.03
CA SER A 368 -6.85 8.56 -28.35
C SER A 368 -6.57 7.08 -28.68
N GLY A 369 -6.88 6.16 -27.77
CA GLY A 369 -6.63 4.71 -27.91
C GLY A 369 -5.25 4.29 -27.43
N ARG A 370 -4.47 5.23 -26.87
CA ARG A 370 -3.15 4.94 -26.31
C ARG A 370 -3.25 4.28 -24.94
N TRP A 371 -2.30 3.38 -24.67
CA TRP A 371 -2.24 2.65 -23.41
C TRP A 371 -1.79 3.58 -22.27
N LEU A 372 -2.69 3.81 -21.31
CA LEU A 372 -2.43 4.60 -20.11
C LEU A 372 -2.72 3.79 -18.84
N GLY A 373 -1.75 3.76 -17.92
CA GLY A 373 -1.91 3.28 -16.55
C GLY A 373 -1.94 4.38 -15.49
N VAL A 374 -2.33 4.06 -14.25
CA VAL A 374 -2.27 4.97 -13.09
C VAL A 374 -1.95 4.22 -11.79
N TYR A 375 -1.18 4.86 -10.88
CA TYR A 375 -0.76 4.30 -9.59
C TYR A 375 -1.46 4.98 -8.40
N PRO A 376 -2.73 4.64 -8.14
CA PRO A 376 -3.44 5.16 -6.98
C PRO A 376 -2.97 4.47 -5.69
N GLN A 377 -3.09 5.16 -4.57
CA GLN A 377 -3.15 4.47 -3.28
C GLN A 377 -4.53 3.84 -3.09
N ILE A 378 -4.56 2.68 -2.43
CA ILE A 378 -5.80 2.05 -1.96
C ILE A 378 -5.83 1.92 -0.43
N THR A 379 -4.97 2.70 0.23
CA THR A 379 -4.84 2.82 1.68
C THR A 379 -5.20 4.23 2.13
N HIS A 380 -5.38 4.44 3.44
CA HIS A 380 -5.78 5.73 4.00
C HIS A 380 -4.87 6.88 3.56
N ALA A 381 -3.56 6.67 3.66
CA ALA A 381 -2.52 7.49 3.04
C ALA A 381 -1.24 6.66 2.91
N TRP A 382 -0.46 6.86 1.83
CA TRP A 382 0.71 6.04 1.47
C TRP A 382 1.77 5.83 2.58
N ARG A 383 1.98 6.82 3.48
CA ARG A 383 2.96 6.74 4.59
C ARG A 383 2.37 6.17 5.88
N THR A 384 1.05 6.07 5.95
CA THR A 384 0.30 5.68 7.15
C THR A 384 -0.15 4.23 7.07
N VAL A 385 -0.23 3.55 8.22
CA VAL A 385 -0.89 2.25 8.33
C VAL A 385 -2.02 2.42 9.31
N PHE A 386 -3.24 2.40 8.78
CA PHE A 386 -4.45 2.82 9.48
C PHE A 386 -5.62 1.97 8.97
N PRO A 387 -6.50 1.45 9.85
CA PRO A 387 -7.66 0.67 9.44
C PRO A 387 -8.60 1.55 8.62
N TRP A 388 -8.94 1.12 7.41
CA TRP A 388 -9.81 1.89 6.53
C TRP A 388 -10.59 1.02 5.55
N THR A 389 -11.81 0.68 5.95
CA THR A 389 -12.84 0.02 5.14
C THR A 389 -13.51 1.08 4.26
N ALA A 390 -13.11 1.20 2.99
CA ALA A 390 -13.39 2.40 2.19
C ALA A 390 -14.14 2.13 0.86
N PRO A 391 -15.35 1.54 0.90
CA PRO A 391 -16.03 1.14 -0.33
C PRO A 391 -16.35 2.33 -1.23
N GLN A 392 -16.71 3.49 -0.67
CA GLN A 392 -17.01 4.70 -1.45
C GLN A 392 -15.78 5.22 -2.20
N PHE A 393 -14.62 5.26 -1.54
CA PHE A 393 -13.39 5.77 -2.15
C PHE A 393 -12.91 4.88 -3.29
N ILE A 394 -12.83 3.56 -3.07
CA ILE A 394 -12.35 2.63 -4.10
C ILE A 394 -13.32 2.58 -5.28
N HIS A 395 -14.63 2.60 -5.02
CA HIS A 395 -15.64 2.69 -6.07
C HIS A 395 -15.49 3.96 -6.90
N TYR A 396 -15.36 5.11 -6.23
CA TYR A 396 -15.15 6.40 -6.89
C TYR A 396 -13.92 6.41 -7.81
N ARG A 397 -12.79 5.88 -7.34
CA ARG A 397 -11.54 5.84 -8.11
C ARG A 397 -11.60 4.87 -9.29
N ALA A 398 -12.10 3.65 -9.06
CA ALA A 398 -12.25 2.69 -10.14
C ALA A 398 -13.21 3.20 -11.23
N GLN A 399 -14.31 3.88 -10.85
CA GLN A 399 -15.20 4.52 -11.79
C GLN A 399 -14.52 5.61 -12.60
N GLU A 400 -13.74 6.48 -11.98
CA GLU A 400 -12.97 7.51 -12.69
C GLU A 400 -12.09 6.87 -13.77
N PHE A 401 -11.29 5.86 -13.41
CA PHE A 401 -10.31 5.27 -14.32
C PHE A 401 -10.99 4.55 -15.50
N VAL A 402 -12.06 3.80 -15.24
CA VAL A 402 -12.83 3.14 -16.29
C VAL A 402 -13.51 4.17 -17.21
N GLN A 403 -14.17 5.18 -16.66
CA GLN A 403 -14.88 6.20 -17.45
C GLN A 403 -13.94 7.06 -18.31
N LYS A 404 -12.69 7.23 -17.86
CA LYS A 404 -11.66 7.96 -18.61
C LYS A 404 -10.85 7.09 -19.56
N GLY A 405 -11.21 5.82 -19.71
CA GLY A 405 -10.65 4.93 -20.72
C GLY A 405 -9.23 4.46 -20.43
N LEU A 406 -8.83 4.41 -19.15
CA LEU A 406 -7.53 3.86 -18.79
C LEU A 406 -7.47 2.37 -19.12
N SER A 407 -6.26 1.88 -19.39
CA SER A 407 -6.01 0.46 -19.66
C SER A 407 -5.58 -0.30 -18.40
N CYS A 408 -4.98 0.41 -17.44
CA CYS A 408 -4.30 -0.19 -16.30
C CYS A 408 -4.49 0.61 -15.01
N MET A 409 -4.70 -0.10 -13.90
CA MET A 409 -4.61 0.42 -12.53
C MET A 409 -3.66 -0.49 -11.73
N ILE A 410 -2.67 0.11 -11.06
CA ILE A 410 -1.78 -0.60 -10.14
C ILE A 410 -1.91 0.02 -8.73
N GLY A 411 -2.66 -0.64 -7.86
CA GLY A 411 -2.90 -0.20 -6.49
C GLY A 411 -1.65 -0.28 -5.60
N TYR A 412 -1.46 0.74 -4.75
CA TYR A 412 -0.44 0.74 -3.70
C TYR A 412 -1.07 0.36 -2.35
N ALA A 413 -0.78 -0.86 -1.87
CA ALA A 413 -1.33 -1.47 -0.65
C ALA A 413 -0.24 -1.80 0.39
N VAL A 414 0.52 -0.78 0.81
CA VAL A 414 1.63 -0.95 1.76
C VAL A 414 1.12 -0.83 3.20
N PRO A 415 1.64 -1.64 4.14
CA PRO A 415 2.82 -2.51 4.06
C PRO A 415 2.56 -3.89 3.45
N SER A 416 1.32 -4.34 3.47
CA SER A 416 0.87 -5.58 2.85
C SER A 416 -0.62 -5.55 2.62
N ASN A 417 -1.08 -6.41 1.71
CA ASN A 417 -2.51 -6.59 1.43
C ASN A 417 -3.33 -6.99 2.65
N ARG A 418 -2.70 -7.64 3.65
CA ARG A 418 -3.37 -8.11 4.87
C ARG A 418 -3.90 -6.99 5.75
N PHE A 419 -3.33 -5.79 5.66
CA PHE A 419 -3.86 -4.61 6.36
C PHE A 419 -4.99 -3.91 5.59
N HIS A 420 -5.24 -4.32 4.34
CA HIS A 420 -6.12 -3.61 3.40
C HIS A 420 -7.04 -4.55 2.62
N GLU A 421 -7.31 -5.76 3.12
CA GLU A 421 -7.97 -6.84 2.35
C GLU A 421 -9.29 -6.39 1.72
N PHE A 422 -10.11 -5.66 2.48
CA PHE A 422 -11.37 -5.10 1.97
C PHE A 422 -11.15 -4.20 0.75
N ASN A 423 -10.18 -3.28 0.80
CA ASN A 423 -9.90 -2.36 -0.29
C ASN A 423 -9.26 -3.06 -1.50
N VAL A 424 -8.48 -4.12 -1.29
CA VAL A 424 -7.93 -4.93 -2.40
C VAL A 424 -9.05 -5.71 -3.12
N MET A 425 -9.99 -6.28 -2.37
CA MET A 425 -11.16 -6.95 -2.98
C MET A 425 -12.10 -5.93 -3.67
N ALA A 426 -12.20 -4.72 -3.14
CA ALA A 426 -12.92 -3.62 -3.77
C ALA A 426 -12.25 -3.15 -5.08
N GLU A 427 -10.92 -3.07 -5.09
CA GLU A 427 -10.13 -2.81 -6.30
C GLU A 427 -10.45 -3.87 -7.35
N ALA A 428 -10.40 -5.15 -6.99
CA ALA A 428 -10.76 -6.25 -7.87
C ALA A 428 -12.21 -6.16 -8.40
N GLU A 429 -13.19 -5.88 -7.52
CA GLU A 429 -14.60 -5.71 -7.89
C GLU A 429 -14.79 -4.65 -8.97
N TRP A 430 -14.34 -3.43 -8.70
CA TRP A 430 -14.74 -2.29 -9.52
C TRP A 430 -13.80 -2.01 -10.69
N THR A 431 -12.58 -2.52 -10.68
CA THR A 431 -11.74 -2.53 -11.90
C THR A 431 -12.17 -3.62 -12.88
N TRP A 432 -12.91 -4.64 -12.40
CA TRP A 432 -13.57 -5.63 -13.25
C TRP A 432 -14.95 -5.16 -13.72
N ASN A 433 -15.79 -4.66 -12.81
CA ASN A 433 -17.15 -4.21 -13.13
C ASN A 433 -17.54 -2.91 -12.38
N ALA A 434 -17.06 -1.77 -12.87
CA ALA A 434 -17.21 -0.45 -12.23
C ALA A 434 -18.67 0.02 -12.07
N GLN A 435 -19.58 -0.53 -12.89
CA GLN A 435 -21.01 -0.22 -12.90
C GLN A 435 -21.87 -1.40 -12.38
N GLY A 436 -21.24 -2.44 -11.84
CA GLY A 436 -21.90 -3.66 -11.37
C GLY A 436 -22.63 -3.46 -10.04
N ARG A 437 -21.85 -3.40 -8.95
CA ARG A 437 -22.37 -3.20 -7.58
C ARG A 437 -22.20 -1.76 -7.11
N SER A 438 -23.16 -1.30 -6.32
CA SER A 438 -22.99 -0.15 -5.43
C SER A 438 -22.02 -0.49 -4.27
N PRO A 439 -21.51 0.53 -3.55
CA PRO A 439 -20.75 0.32 -2.30
C PRO A 439 -21.45 -0.59 -1.29
N GLU A 440 -22.78 -0.46 -1.14
CA GLU A 440 -23.57 -1.30 -0.23
C GLU A 440 -23.65 -2.76 -0.71
N GLU A 441 -23.92 -2.95 -2.00
CA GLU A 441 -24.01 -4.28 -2.61
C GLU A 441 -22.66 -5.01 -2.54
N PHE A 442 -21.55 -4.31 -2.75
CA PHE A 442 -20.20 -4.86 -2.58
C PHE A 442 -19.91 -5.18 -1.12
N ALA A 443 -20.19 -4.26 -0.18
CA ALA A 443 -20.03 -4.51 1.25
C ALA A 443 -20.78 -5.80 1.68
N ARG A 444 -22.00 -6.01 1.16
CA ARG A 444 -22.78 -7.22 1.39
C ARG A 444 -22.11 -8.48 0.81
N ALA A 445 -21.59 -8.39 -0.42
CA ALA A 445 -20.87 -9.49 -1.07
C ALA A 445 -19.58 -9.84 -0.30
N TYR A 446 -18.80 -8.84 0.11
CA TYR A 446 -17.60 -9.03 0.93
C TYR A 446 -17.95 -9.76 2.24
N ALA A 447 -18.90 -9.23 3.02
CA ALA A 447 -19.31 -9.86 4.28
C ALA A 447 -19.76 -11.31 4.07
N SER A 448 -20.56 -11.57 3.04
CA SER A 448 -20.99 -12.94 2.68
C SER A 448 -19.81 -13.84 2.33
N SER A 449 -18.84 -13.35 1.55
CA SER A 449 -17.66 -14.11 1.14
C SER A 449 -16.72 -14.46 2.30
N THR A 450 -16.75 -13.65 3.36
CA THR A 450 -16.02 -13.91 4.63
C THR A 450 -16.79 -14.80 5.61
N GLY A 451 -17.96 -15.32 5.20
CA GLY A 451 -18.77 -16.24 6.01
C GLY A 451 -19.71 -15.56 7.01
N MET A 452 -19.89 -14.24 6.95
CA MET A 452 -20.87 -13.55 7.79
C MET A 452 -22.30 -13.89 7.37
N THR A 453 -23.19 -14.04 8.34
CA THR A 453 -24.62 -14.34 8.13
C THR A 453 -25.50 -13.33 8.86
N GLU A 454 -26.80 -13.31 8.59
CA GLU A 454 -27.73 -12.41 9.28
C GLU A 454 -27.87 -12.80 10.78
N PRO A 455 -28.00 -11.83 11.70
CA PRO A 455 -28.12 -10.38 11.48
C PRO A 455 -26.78 -9.63 11.37
N ASP A 456 -25.64 -10.30 11.60
CA ASP A 456 -24.33 -9.66 11.70
C ASP A 456 -23.87 -9.09 10.36
N LEU A 457 -24.19 -9.76 9.26
CA LEU A 457 -23.98 -9.27 7.90
C LEU A 457 -24.62 -7.90 7.69
N SER A 458 -25.90 -7.71 8.03
CA SER A 458 -26.57 -6.42 7.87
C SER A 458 -26.04 -5.34 8.82
N ARG A 459 -25.55 -5.71 10.01
CA ARG A 459 -24.85 -4.77 10.91
C ARG A 459 -23.53 -4.33 10.30
N TRP A 460 -22.76 -5.27 9.80
CA TRP A 460 -21.47 -5.03 9.17
C TRP A 460 -21.59 -4.12 7.95
N VAL A 461 -22.58 -4.34 7.07
CA VAL A 461 -22.80 -3.50 5.89
C VAL A 461 -23.12 -2.05 6.27
N ARG A 462 -24.04 -1.84 7.22
CA ARG A 462 -24.38 -0.48 7.70
C ARG A 462 -23.15 0.21 8.30
N TRP A 463 -22.36 -0.53 9.08
CA TRP A 463 -21.12 -0.04 9.66
C TRP A 463 -20.09 0.32 8.58
N ALA A 464 -19.84 -0.56 7.62
CA ALA A 464 -18.85 -0.36 6.56
C ALA A 464 -19.12 0.92 5.74
N LEU A 465 -20.40 1.21 5.47
CA LEU A 465 -20.78 2.45 4.81
C LEU A 465 -20.55 3.69 5.68
N ALA A 466 -20.95 3.65 6.95
CA ALA A 466 -20.77 4.77 7.87
C ALA A 466 -19.29 5.05 8.13
N VAL A 467 -18.52 4.02 8.49
CA VAL A 467 -17.09 4.13 8.79
C VAL A 467 -16.30 4.54 7.55
N GLY A 468 -16.65 4.05 6.36
CA GLY A 468 -16.00 4.40 5.11
C GLY A 468 -16.17 5.87 4.75
N GLU A 469 -17.35 6.46 4.96
CA GLU A 469 -17.59 7.88 4.66
C GLU A 469 -16.81 8.80 5.61
N ALA A 470 -16.86 8.50 6.91
CA ALA A 470 -16.12 9.24 7.92
C ALA A 470 -14.60 9.08 7.73
N GLY A 471 -14.14 7.86 7.45
CA GLY A 471 -12.74 7.54 7.17
C GLY A 471 -12.23 8.24 5.91
N TRP A 472 -13.06 8.34 4.86
CA TRP A 472 -12.68 9.08 3.65
C TRP A 472 -12.48 10.57 3.92
N THR A 473 -13.36 11.18 4.72
CA THR A 473 -13.17 12.56 5.19
C THR A 473 -11.84 12.74 5.94
N LEU A 474 -11.51 11.80 6.84
CA LEU A 474 -10.24 11.82 7.56
C LEU A 474 -9.03 11.67 6.62
N ALA A 475 -9.12 10.76 5.64
CA ALA A 475 -8.08 10.55 4.64
C ALA A 475 -7.85 11.79 3.77
N GLU A 476 -8.93 12.44 3.31
CA GLU A 476 -8.90 13.68 2.53
C GLU A 476 -8.24 14.84 3.28
N SER A 477 -8.37 14.90 4.61
CA SER A 477 -7.72 15.94 5.43
C SER A 477 -6.20 15.87 5.45
N ARG A 478 -5.62 14.72 5.09
CA ARG A 478 -4.19 14.40 5.17
C ARG A 478 -3.58 14.54 6.58
N LEU A 479 -4.40 14.54 7.64
CA LEU A 479 -4.00 14.77 9.03
C LEU A 479 -2.73 14.02 9.42
N PHE A 480 -2.73 12.69 9.33
CA PHE A 480 -1.60 11.89 9.82
C PHE A 480 -0.34 12.07 8.96
N LEU A 481 -0.49 12.25 7.65
CA LEU A 481 0.65 12.51 6.77
C LEU A 481 1.31 13.86 7.13
N ALA A 482 0.51 14.90 7.30
CA ALA A 482 0.96 16.22 7.72
C ALA A 482 1.72 16.16 9.06
N LEU A 483 1.14 15.48 10.05
CA LEU A 483 1.72 15.37 11.39
C LEU A 483 2.95 14.46 11.45
N ILE A 484 3.07 13.43 10.60
CA ILE A 484 4.28 12.60 10.56
C ILE A 484 5.46 13.44 10.09
N ASN A 485 5.22 14.30 9.09
CA ASN A 485 6.23 15.19 8.51
C ASN A 485 6.59 16.37 9.43
N ASP A 486 5.60 17.01 10.06
CA ASP A 486 5.81 18.06 11.06
C ASP A 486 4.86 17.92 12.26
N PRO A 487 5.20 17.10 13.27
CA PRO A 487 4.37 16.95 14.46
C PRO A 487 4.30 18.25 15.29
N THR A 488 5.13 19.25 15.00
CA THR A 488 5.16 20.51 15.74
C THR A 488 4.22 21.58 15.17
N LEU A 489 3.63 21.32 13.99
CA LEU A 489 2.79 22.27 13.25
C LEU A 489 3.45 23.64 13.07
N GLY A 490 4.77 23.65 12.85
CA GLY A 490 5.57 24.87 12.71
C GLY A 490 5.79 25.68 13.99
N PHE A 491 5.27 25.28 15.15
CA PHE A 491 5.45 26.03 16.40
C PHE A 491 6.86 25.92 16.98
N GLN A 492 7.59 24.85 16.65
CA GLN A 492 8.99 24.69 17.04
C GLN A 492 9.92 24.96 15.85
N LYS A 493 10.38 26.21 15.74
CA LYS A 493 11.34 26.61 14.70
C LYS A 493 12.75 26.11 15.02
N GLY A 494 13.27 25.18 14.21
CA GLY A 494 14.71 24.90 14.11
C GLY A 494 15.30 25.63 12.89
N LYS A 495 16.41 26.35 13.07
CA LYS A 495 17.24 26.85 11.96
C LYS A 495 17.82 25.63 11.23
N GLY A 496 17.34 25.35 10.01
CA GLY A 496 17.82 24.20 9.23
C GLY A 496 16.74 23.29 8.63
N ARG A 497 15.45 23.65 8.71
CA ARG A 497 14.40 22.99 7.92
C ARG A 497 14.64 23.26 6.42
N LYS A 498 15.52 22.48 5.76
CA LYS A 498 15.42 22.32 4.32
C LYS A 498 14.11 21.56 4.08
N ALA A 499 13.16 22.22 3.44
CA ALA A 499 11.90 21.60 3.05
C ALA A 499 12.21 20.39 2.16
N ASP A 500 11.60 19.25 2.47
CA ASP A 500 11.48 18.19 1.49
C ASP A 500 10.44 18.65 0.46
N HIS A 501 10.90 19.02 -0.73
CA HIS A 501 10.04 19.48 -1.82
C HIS A 501 8.97 18.45 -2.23
N ARG A 502 9.13 17.16 -1.89
CA ARG A 502 8.14 16.11 -2.18
C ARG A 502 6.82 16.32 -1.45
N PHE A 503 6.82 17.07 -0.34
CA PHE A 503 5.67 17.16 0.57
C PHE A 503 5.37 18.59 1.04
N GLU A 504 5.77 19.60 0.27
CA GLU A 504 5.40 21.02 0.49
C GLU A 504 3.88 21.24 0.56
N THR A 505 3.08 20.25 0.15
CA THR A 505 1.61 20.25 0.18
C THR A 505 1.00 19.43 1.31
N ALA A 506 1.78 18.95 2.28
CA ALA A 506 1.28 18.20 3.44
C ALA A 506 0.72 19.13 4.54
N ASP A 507 0.04 20.21 4.14
CA ASP A 507 -0.71 21.05 5.05
C ASP A 507 -1.98 20.33 5.50
N LEU A 508 -2.43 20.64 6.72
CA LEU A 508 -3.75 20.22 7.18
C LEU A 508 -4.80 20.84 6.25
N THR A 509 -5.53 19.98 5.55
CA THR A 509 -6.61 20.43 4.66
C THR A 509 -7.87 20.63 5.48
N ASP A 510 -8.49 21.81 5.35
CA ASP A 510 -9.81 22.06 5.94
C ASP A 510 -10.86 21.26 5.18
N VAL A 511 -11.81 20.68 5.91
CA VAL A 511 -12.88 19.87 5.35
C VAL A 511 -14.21 20.51 5.73
N GLY A 512 -14.89 21.08 4.73
CA GLY A 512 -16.16 21.79 4.93
C GLY A 512 -17.28 20.97 5.58
N GLU A 513 -17.16 19.64 5.57
CA GLU A 513 -18.15 18.69 6.09
C GLU A 513 -17.73 18.00 7.41
N LEU A 514 -16.72 18.53 8.13
CA LEU A 514 -16.14 17.88 9.31
C LEU A 514 -17.16 17.50 10.40
N GLN A 515 -18.15 18.37 10.69
CA GLN A 515 -19.17 18.08 11.71
C GLN A 515 -20.07 16.91 11.32
N GLN A 516 -20.41 16.79 10.04
CA GLN A 516 -21.17 15.66 9.53
C GLN A 516 -20.35 14.37 9.63
N ALA A 517 -19.06 14.43 9.28
CA ALA A 517 -18.16 13.28 9.41
C ALA A 517 -18.00 12.82 10.87
N LEU A 518 -17.93 13.73 11.84
CA LEU A 518 -17.91 13.40 13.27
C LEU A 518 -19.19 12.67 13.72
N ALA A 519 -20.35 13.15 13.29
CA ALA A 519 -21.64 12.50 13.59
C ALA A 519 -21.71 11.09 12.97
N THR A 520 -21.25 10.94 11.72
CA THR A 520 -21.20 9.65 11.03
C THR A 520 -20.19 8.70 11.69
N ALA A 521 -19.02 9.19 12.14
CA ALA A 521 -18.04 8.39 12.87
C ALA A 521 -18.59 7.89 14.22
N GLN A 522 -19.36 8.73 14.93
CA GLN A 522 -20.03 8.35 16.16
C GLN A 522 -21.09 7.25 15.91
N GLN A 523 -21.87 7.38 14.84
CA GLN A 523 -22.81 6.33 14.42
C GLN A 523 -22.09 5.01 14.09
N ALA A 524 -20.95 5.07 13.39
CA ALA A 524 -20.15 3.88 13.11
C ALA A 524 -19.67 3.20 14.39
N LEU A 525 -19.22 3.98 15.39
CA LEU A 525 -18.83 3.45 16.69
C LEU A 525 -19.98 2.76 17.44
N GLU A 526 -21.18 3.35 17.40
CA GLU A 526 -22.38 2.73 17.99
C GLU A 526 -22.70 1.39 17.32
N LEU A 527 -22.69 1.33 15.99
CA LEU A 527 -22.89 0.09 15.24
C LEU A 527 -21.81 -0.97 15.54
N ALA A 528 -20.56 -0.55 15.72
CA ALA A 528 -19.46 -1.43 16.09
C ALA A 528 -19.63 -2.01 17.50
N GLN A 529 -20.11 -1.19 18.45
CA GLN A 529 -20.42 -1.62 19.82
C GLN A 529 -21.58 -2.60 19.85
N GLU A 530 -22.64 -2.34 19.08
CA GLU A 530 -23.79 -3.25 18.92
C GLU A 530 -23.38 -4.61 18.33
N ALA A 531 -22.43 -4.61 17.39
CA ALA A 531 -21.93 -5.83 16.75
C ALA A 531 -20.96 -6.63 17.63
N GLY A 532 -20.36 -6.02 18.65
CA GLY A 532 -19.36 -6.67 19.50
C GLY A 532 -18.08 -7.09 18.77
N ASN A 533 -17.82 -6.55 17.59
CA ASN A 533 -16.65 -6.89 16.77
C ASN A 533 -15.46 -5.98 17.09
N ALA A 534 -14.31 -6.59 17.42
CA ALA A 534 -13.13 -5.85 17.86
C ALA A 534 -12.48 -5.01 16.75
N ASP A 535 -12.51 -5.47 15.50
CA ASP A 535 -11.96 -4.74 14.36
C ASP A 535 -12.84 -3.55 13.99
N MET A 536 -14.16 -3.76 13.93
CA MET A 536 -15.13 -2.68 13.73
C MET A 536 -14.95 -1.58 14.79
N ARG A 537 -14.76 -1.98 16.04
CA ARG A 537 -14.57 -1.06 17.15
C ARG A 537 -13.25 -0.31 17.04
N ALA A 538 -12.15 -1.01 16.78
CA ALA A 538 -10.84 -0.40 16.67
C ALA A 538 -10.80 0.64 15.54
N GLU A 539 -11.32 0.30 14.36
CA GLU A 539 -11.42 1.22 13.23
C GLU A 539 -12.29 2.44 13.55
N SER A 540 -13.49 2.23 14.11
CA SER A 540 -14.40 3.34 14.45
C SER A 540 -13.81 4.28 15.50
N GLU A 541 -13.18 3.74 16.55
CA GLU A 541 -12.52 4.54 17.58
C GLU A 541 -11.32 5.32 17.00
N CYS A 542 -10.55 4.71 16.09
CA CYS A 542 -9.45 5.39 15.43
C CYS A 542 -9.91 6.54 14.53
N ILE A 543 -10.93 6.31 13.70
CA ILE A 543 -11.48 7.34 12.80
C ILE A 543 -12.10 8.49 13.59
N LEU A 544 -12.91 8.19 14.62
CA LEU A 544 -13.50 9.20 15.47
C LEU A 544 -12.42 10.03 16.18
N ALA A 545 -11.39 9.38 16.76
CA ALA A 545 -10.29 10.07 17.41
C ALA A 545 -9.48 10.94 16.42
N GLY A 546 -9.27 10.47 15.19
CA GLY A 546 -8.61 11.25 14.14
C GLY A 546 -9.40 12.50 13.74
N LEU A 547 -10.70 12.37 13.50
CA LEU A 547 -11.57 13.50 13.15
C LEU A 547 -11.70 14.51 14.30
N GLN A 548 -11.80 14.03 15.55
CA GLN A 548 -11.79 14.89 16.73
C GLN A 548 -10.46 15.63 16.88
N ALA A 549 -9.34 14.94 16.63
CA ALA A 549 -8.02 15.58 16.64
C ALA A 549 -7.93 16.68 15.57
N LEU A 550 -8.45 16.44 14.35
CA LEU A 550 -8.50 17.45 13.30
C LEU A 550 -9.26 18.72 13.73
N GLU A 551 -10.47 18.55 14.29
CA GLU A 551 -11.27 19.66 14.85
C GLU A 551 -10.48 20.42 15.93
N LEU A 552 -9.92 19.68 16.90
CA LEU A 552 -9.19 20.27 18.02
C LEU A 552 -7.96 21.04 17.56
N LEU A 553 -7.20 20.52 16.59
CA LEU A 553 -5.99 21.18 16.09
C LEU A 553 -6.31 22.52 15.41
N HIS A 554 -7.44 22.65 14.71
CA HIS A 554 -7.88 23.95 14.20
C HIS A 554 -8.11 24.95 15.34
N SER A 555 -8.82 24.55 16.40
CA SER A 555 -9.08 25.43 17.54
C SER A 555 -7.81 25.77 18.33
N ILE A 556 -6.94 24.79 18.60
CA ILE A 556 -5.70 24.97 19.36
C ILE A 556 -4.73 25.86 18.59
N THR A 557 -4.55 25.63 17.29
CA THR A 557 -3.64 26.44 16.47
C THR A 557 -4.11 27.89 16.39
N ALA A 558 -5.41 28.14 16.28
CA ALA A 558 -5.97 29.50 16.31
C ALA A 558 -5.71 30.19 17.66
N LEU A 559 -5.95 29.51 18.77
CA LEU A 559 -5.66 30.03 20.12
C LEU A 559 -4.16 30.34 20.27
N LEU A 560 -3.27 29.40 19.93
CA LEU A 560 -1.82 29.58 20.09
C LEU A 560 -1.20 30.66 19.19
N LYS A 561 -1.86 31.00 18.07
CA LYS A 561 -1.49 32.14 17.21
C LYS A 561 -1.90 33.49 17.79
N THR A 562 -2.81 33.52 18.78
CA THR A 562 -3.24 34.75 19.44
C THR A 562 -2.08 35.33 20.29
N PRO A 563 -1.71 36.62 20.13
CA PRO A 563 -0.56 37.20 20.81
C PRO A 563 -0.59 37.09 22.34
N ALA A 564 -1.77 37.27 22.93
CA ALA A 564 -2.02 37.17 24.36
C ALA A 564 -3.32 36.39 24.61
N LEU A 565 -3.27 35.40 25.51
CA LEU A 565 -4.43 34.63 25.93
C LEU A 565 -5.02 35.24 27.20
N ASP A 566 -6.32 35.52 27.20
CA ASP A 566 -7.06 35.83 28.43
C ASP A 566 -7.36 34.55 29.23
N VAL A 567 -8.07 34.71 30.35
CA VAL A 567 -8.37 33.58 31.26
C VAL A 567 -9.25 32.53 30.57
N GLU A 568 -10.27 32.97 29.82
CA GLU A 568 -11.18 32.08 29.10
C GLU A 568 -10.45 31.31 28.00
N SER A 569 -9.66 31.99 27.16
CA SER A 569 -8.86 31.38 26.11
C SER A 569 -7.85 30.37 26.65
N ARG A 570 -7.27 30.63 27.84
CA ARG A 570 -6.40 29.64 28.52
C ARG A 570 -7.16 28.40 28.98
N GLN A 571 -8.38 28.57 29.50
CA GLN A 571 -9.24 27.46 29.90
C GLN A 571 -9.67 26.64 28.68
N SER A 572 -10.11 27.28 27.60
CA SER A 572 -10.46 26.63 26.34
C SER A 572 -9.25 25.89 25.74
N LEU A 573 -8.07 26.49 25.74
CA LEU A 573 -6.84 25.85 25.28
C LEU A 573 -6.50 24.62 26.14
N SER A 574 -6.59 24.73 27.46
CA SER A 574 -6.35 23.59 28.37
C SER A 574 -7.30 22.43 28.07
N ALA A 575 -8.61 22.71 27.98
CA ALA A 575 -9.62 21.69 27.73
C ALA A 575 -9.46 21.05 26.35
N ALA A 576 -9.10 21.83 25.32
CA ALA A 576 -8.83 21.32 23.98
C ALA A 576 -7.59 20.40 23.97
N LEU A 577 -6.53 20.77 24.69
CA LEU A 577 -5.34 19.92 24.82
C LEU A 577 -5.62 18.63 25.60
N ASP A 578 -6.46 18.67 26.64
CA ASP A 578 -6.86 17.46 27.39
C ASP A 578 -7.65 16.49 26.49
N ARG A 579 -8.54 17.02 25.64
CA ARG A 579 -9.25 16.20 24.63
C ARG A 579 -8.31 15.64 23.56
N LEU A 580 -7.32 16.42 23.11
CA LEU A 580 -6.33 15.96 22.13
C LEU A 580 -5.47 14.82 22.70
N ASP A 581 -5.07 14.93 23.97
CA ASP A 581 -4.38 13.85 24.69
C ASP A 581 -5.22 12.56 24.72
N ALA A 582 -6.53 12.66 24.94
CA ALA A 582 -7.42 11.50 24.87
C ALA A 582 -7.47 10.86 23.47
N CYS A 583 -7.55 11.67 22.40
CA CYS A 583 -7.48 11.17 21.03
C CYS A 583 -6.14 10.46 20.75
N ALA A 584 -5.03 11.05 21.22
CA ALA A 584 -3.70 10.47 21.08
C ALA A 584 -3.56 9.13 21.81
N CYS A 585 -4.12 9.03 23.02
CA CYS A 585 -4.19 7.77 23.78
C CYS A 585 -5.00 6.71 23.04
N THR A 586 -6.16 7.06 22.47
CA THR A 586 -6.98 6.12 21.68
C THR A 586 -6.17 5.55 20.51
N LEU A 587 -5.53 6.39 19.69
CA LEU A 587 -4.75 5.91 18.55
C LEU A 587 -3.57 5.04 18.96
N ARG A 588 -2.81 5.46 19.98
CA ARG A 588 -1.65 4.71 20.48
C ARG A 588 -2.03 3.33 21.00
N THR A 589 -3.25 3.16 21.51
CA THR A 589 -3.73 1.87 21.99
C THR A 589 -4.36 1.04 20.87
N ARG A 590 -5.31 1.62 20.11
CA ARG A 590 -6.11 0.85 19.15
C ARG A 590 -5.38 0.46 17.87
N LEU A 591 -4.48 1.31 17.36
CA LEU A 591 -3.74 0.98 16.14
C LEU A 591 -2.81 -0.23 16.36
N PRO A 592 -1.97 -0.29 17.42
CA PRO A 592 -1.17 -1.48 17.69
C PRO A 592 -2.02 -2.71 18.00
N GLU A 593 -3.11 -2.60 18.75
CA GLU A 593 -4.01 -3.74 19.00
C GLU A 593 -4.60 -4.32 17.71
N TRP A 594 -5.03 -3.45 16.78
CA TRP A 594 -5.51 -3.86 15.46
C TRP A 594 -4.41 -4.53 14.65
N GLY A 595 -3.22 -3.91 14.59
CA GLY A 595 -2.10 -4.49 13.85
C GLY A 595 -1.60 -5.81 14.43
N GLU A 596 -1.61 -5.97 15.75
CA GLU A 596 -1.23 -7.21 16.43
C GLU A 596 -2.23 -8.34 16.16
N ARG A 597 -3.53 -8.03 16.02
CA ARG A 597 -4.52 -9.04 15.59
C ARG A 597 -4.22 -9.52 14.17
N ILE A 598 -3.98 -8.62 13.22
CA ILE A 598 -3.61 -8.99 11.84
C ILE A 598 -2.31 -9.80 11.83
N SER A 599 -1.27 -9.34 12.53
CA SER A 599 -0.01 -10.05 12.67
C SER A 599 -0.18 -11.46 13.24
N SER A 600 -1.05 -11.63 14.25
CA SER A 600 -1.32 -12.94 14.85
C SER A 600 -2.06 -13.90 13.90
N GLN A 601 -2.94 -13.38 13.04
CA GLN A 601 -3.72 -14.17 12.08
C GLN A 601 -2.88 -14.58 10.86
N THR A 602 -1.94 -13.74 10.45
CA THR A 602 -1.20 -13.89 9.20
C THR A 602 0.24 -14.36 9.39
N GLY A 603 0.78 -14.25 10.61
CA GLY A 603 2.20 -14.45 10.88
C GLY A 603 3.10 -13.28 10.44
N GLU A 604 2.53 -12.21 9.89
CA GLU A 604 3.29 -11.02 9.49
C GLU A 604 3.77 -10.21 10.70
N LYS A 605 4.90 -9.52 10.56
CA LYS A 605 5.43 -8.65 11.62
C LYS A 605 4.67 -7.33 11.68
N LEU A 606 4.58 -6.75 12.87
CA LEU A 606 3.96 -5.43 13.03
C LEU A 606 4.75 -4.37 12.24
N PRO A 607 4.12 -3.63 11.31
CA PRO A 607 4.80 -2.65 10.48
C PRO A 607 5.31 -1.44 11.30
N THR A 608 6.53 -0.99 11.05
CA THR A 608 7.08 0.21 11.72
C THR A 608 6.26 1.47 11.43
N ARG A 609 5.77 1.63 10.19
CA ARG A 609 4.89 2.76 9.80
C ARG A 609 3.57 2.80 10.59
N LEU A 610 3.10 1.66 11.11
CA LEU A 610 1.94 1.61 12.00
C LEU A 610 2.24 2.30 13.33
N LEU A 611 3.43 2.05 13.89
CA LEU A 611 3.87 2.69 15.13
C LEU A 611 4.05 4.20 14.95
N ASP A 612 4.56 4.64 13.80
CA ASP A 612 4.64 6.08 13.49
C ASP A 612 3.24 6.71 13.47
N THR A 613 2.28 6.06 12.81
CA THR A 613 0.88 6.51 12.76
C THR A 613 0.25 6.54 14.16
N ALA A 614 0.53 5.55 15.00
CA ALA A 614 0.04 5.46 16.37
C ALA A 614 0.67 6.50 17.32
N GLY A 615 1.93 6.88 17.09
CA GLY A 615 2.69 7.79 17.94
C GLY A 615 2.58 9.27 17.56
N VAL A 616 2.12 9.59 16.34
CA VAL A 616 2.22 10.95 15.81
C VAL A 616 1.40 12.00 16.58
N LEU A 617 0.18 11.65 17.02
CA LEU A 617 -0.63 12.57 17.82
C LEU A 617 0.00 12.84 19.19
N LEU A 618 0.68 11.86 19.79
CA LEU A 618 1.38 12.08 21.05
C LEU A 618 2.53 13.07 20.89
N ARG A 619 3.31 12.96 19.81
CA ARG A 619 4.33 13.95 19.48
C ARG A 619 3.76 15.35 19.25
N THR A 620 2.57 15.40 18.66
CA THR A 620 1.84 16.66 18.48
C THR A 620 1.42 17.24 19.83
N CYS A 621 0.89 16.41 20.74
CA CYS A 621 0.61 16.83 22.11
C CYS A 621 1.85 17.33 22.84
N ASP A 622 2.99 16.64 22.69
CA ASP A 622 4.27 17.03 23.29
C ASP A 622 4.66 18.45 22.88
N ALA A 623 4.61 18.74 21.58
CA ALA A 623 4.95 20.05 21.04
C ALA A 623 3.96 21.14 21.49
N LEU A 624 2.65 20.88 21.39
CA LEU A 624 1.62 21.88 21.70
C LEU A 624 1.56 22.18 23.21
N ARG A 625 1.72 21.19 24.08
CA ARG A 625 1.79 21.38 25.53
C ARG A 625 3.00 22.20 25.94
N GLN A 626 4.16 21.95 25.34
CA GLN A 626 5.35 22.76 25.59
C GLN A 626 5.10 24.24 25.25
N VAL A 627 4.45 24.51 24.12
CA VAL A 627 4.09 25.89 23.74
C VAL A 627 3.04 26.45 24.71
N ALA A 628 2.01 25.69 25.08
CA ALA A 628 0.95 26.13 25.99
C ALA A 628 1.49 26.48 27.38
N VAL A 629 2.45 25.72 27.91
CA VAL A 629 3.16 26.03 29.17
C VAL A 629 3.86 27.37 29.09
N SER A 630 4.53 27.68 27.97
CA SER A 630 5.16 29.00 27.76
C SER A 630 4.15 30.16 27.70
N ARG A 631 2.86 29.85 27.53
CA ARG A 631 1.72 30.79 27.49
C ARG A 631 0.91 30.81 28.79
N GLY A 632 1.37 30.12 29.84
CA GLY A 632 0.74 30.08 31.16
C GLY A 632 -0.41 29.07 31.29
N VAL A 633 -0.49 28.06 30.40
CA VAL A 633 -1.40 26.92 30.55
C VAL A 633 -0.59 25.71 31.05
N PRO A 634 -0.81 25.25 32.29
CA PRO A 634 -0.03 24.15 32.87
C PRO A 634 -0.29 22.82 32.15
N ASP A 635 0.72 21.94 32.13
CA ASP A 635 0.56 20.55 31.70
C ASP A 635 0.23 19.67 32.92
N PRO A 636 -0.96 19.05 32.99
CA PRO A 636 -1.33 18.20 34.11
C PRO A 636 -0.59 16.86 34.13
N GLN A 637 0.01 16.45 33.01
CA GLN A 637 0.64 15.13 32.85
C GLN A 637 2.05 15.23 32.22
N PRO A 638 3.01 15.93 32.85
CA PRO A 638 4.34 16.12 32.27
C PRO A 638 5.11 14.80 32.05
N ALA A 639 4.79 13.73 32.78
CA ALA A 639 5.40 12.42 32.62
C ALA A 639 5.02 11.73 31.29
N TRP A 640 3.90 12.14 30.67
CA TRP A 640 3.43 11.62 29.39
C TRP A 640 4.10 12.30 28.19
N ARG A 641 4.91 13.33 28.44
CA ARG A 641 5.67 14.03 27.41
C ARG A 641 7.03 13.38 27.18
N LEU A 642 7.54 13.49 25.96
CA LEU A 642 8.91 13.10 25.66
C LEU A 642 9.89 13.93 26.50
N ARG A 643 10.64 13.24 27.36
CA ARG A 643 11.69 13.81 28.20
C ARG A 643 13.06 13.35 27.67
N PRO A 644 14.04 14.26 27.51
CA PRO A 644 15.37 13.88 27.04
C PRO A 644 16.05 12.87 27.95
N VAL A 645 16.69 11.86 27.36
CA VAL A 645 17.50 10.83 28.03
C VAL A 645 18.97 11.00 27.68
N GLY A 646 19.27 11.29 26.41
CA GLY A 646 20.64 11.43 25.93
C GLY A 646 20.71 11.81 24.46
N ARG A 647 21.91 11.74 23.89
CA ARG A 647 22.21 12.10 22.50
C ARG A 647 23.29 11.17 21.95
N TRP A 648 23.38 11.11 20.62
CA TRP A 648 24.55 10.57 19.94
C TRP A 648 25.15 11.62 19.00
N SER A 649 26.39 11.37 18.62
CA SER A 649 27.26 12.20 17.82
C SER A 649 28.18 11.35 16.94
N ALA A 650 28.96 11.99 16.06
CA ALA A 650 29.89 11.28 15.20
C ALA A 650 31.01 10.58 16.00
N ASP A 651 31.33 11.09 17.19
CA ASP A 651 32.38 10.55 18.06
C ASP A 651 32.01 9.14 18.58
N ASP A 652 30.72 8.84 18.71
CA ASP A 652 30.24 7.52 19.14
C ASP A 652 30.56 6.41 18.11
N PHE A 653 30.86 6.78 16.87
CA PHE A 653 31.20 5.88 15.76
C PHE A 653 32.72 5.90 15.43
N GLN A 654 33.57 6.40 16.33
CA GLN A 654 35.01 6.49 16.06
C GLN A 654 35.71 5.13 15.86
N HIS A 655 35.12 4.04 16.37
CA HIS A 655 35.68 2.69 16.31
C HIS A 655 35.05 1.80 15.24
N GLY A 656 34.10 2.32 14.45
CA GLY A 656 33.41 1.56 13.42
C GLY A 656 32.02 2.10 13.13
N GLN A 657 31.30 1.36 12.28
CA GLN A 657 29.96 1.76 11.84
C GLN A 657 28.86 1.54 12.91
N GLU A 658 29.19 0.80 13.97
CA GLU A 658 28.32 0.51 15.09
C GLU A 658 28.71 1.37 16.30
N ALA A 659 27.70 1.90 17.00
CA ALA A 659 27.85 2.63 18.25
C ALA A 659 26.96 2.01 19.32
N PHE A 660 27.45 2.00 20.57
CA PHE A 660 26.72 1.53 21.73
C PHE A 660 26.53 2.68 22.73
N LEU A 661 25.28 2.99 23.06
CA LEU A 661 24.94 4.02 24.04
C LEU A 661 24.41 3.36 25.31
N LEU A 662 24.88 3.85 26.45
CA LEU A 662 24.36 3.49 27.77
C LEU A 662 23.92 4.76 28.50
N LEU A 663 22.61 4.99 28.57
CA LEU A 663 22.03 6.24 29.06
C LEU A 663 21.25 6.00 30.37
N GLY A 664 21.50 6.81 31.40
CA GLY A 664 20.82 6.67 32.69
C GLY A 664 19.34 7.01 32.62
N LEU A 665 18.49 6.24 33.32
CA LEU A 665 17.03 6.45 33.40
C LEU A 665 16.55 7.00 34.75
N ALA A 666 17.46 7.57 35.54
CA ALA A 666 17.17 8.11 36.87
C ALA A 666 16.01 9.13 36.82
N ASP A 667 15.03 8.97 37.72
CA ASP A 667 13.83 9.80 37.85
C ASP A 667 12.88 9.84 36.62
N LEU A 668 13.18 9.06 35.58
CA LEU A 668 12.35 8.95 34.38
C LEU A 668 11.40 7.74 34.45
N VAL A 669 11.83 6.67 35.12
CA VAL A 669 11.08 5.41 35.28
C VAL A 669 10.69 5.22 36.75
N PRO A 670 9.39 5.14 37.09
CA PRO A 670 8.96 4.82 38.46
C PRO A 670 9.45 3.43 38.89
N SER A 671 9.68 3.24 40.20
CA SER A 671 10.14 1.95 40.75
C SER A 671 9.19 0.78 40.47
N ALA A 672 7.89 1.05 40.29
CA ALA A 672 6.89 0.06 39.89
C ALA A 672 7.02 -0.41 38.42
N GLY A 673 7.87 0.24 37.62
CA GLY A 673 7.95 0.01 36.18
C GLY A 673 6.80 0.67 35.42
N GLY A 674 6.52 0.19 34.21
CA GLY A 674 5.45 0.72 33.37
C GLY A 674 5.64 0.44 31.89
N SER A 675 4.78 1.05 31.08
CA SER A 675 4.87 1.06 29.62
C SER A 675 5.42 2.41 29.16
N PHE A 676 6.36 2.37 28.23
CA PHE A 676 7.10 3.54 27.77
C PHE A 676 7.26 3.53 26.26
N HIS A 677 7.41 4.72 25.70
CA HIS A 677 7.93 4.90 24.35
C HIS A 677 9.32 5.52 24.42
N ILE A 678 10.25 4.98 23.64
CA ILE A 678 11.58 5.56 23.42
C ILE A 678 11.55 6.29 22.08
N GLY A 679 11.81 7.59 22.11
CA GLY A 679 11.88 8.45 20.94
C GLY A 679 13.32 8.66 20.46
N PHE A 680 13.50 8.63 19.14
CA PHE A 680 14.73 8.95 18.45
C PHE A 680 14.47 10.12 17.51
N ASP A 681 15.26 11.18 17.62
CA ASP A 681 15.11 12.38 16.79
C ASP A 681 16.40 12.64 16.01
N PHE A 682 16.24 12.84 14.70
CA PHE A 682 17.32 13.22 13.81
C PHE A 682 17.76 14.66 14.08
N ILE A 683 19.08 14.87 14.19
CA ILE A 683 19.66 16.21 14.28
C ILE A 683 20.48 16.51 13.02
N ASP A 684 21.46 15.66 12.71
CA ASP A 684 22.31 15.79 11.52
C ASP A 684 22.95 14.45 11.17
N SER A 685 23.00 14.06 9.89
CA SER A 685 23.76 12.90 9.44
C SER A 685 23.85 12.88 7.93
N ALA A 686 25.06 12.65 7.39
CA ALA A 686 25.27 12.39 5.98
C ALA A 686 24.89 10.96 5.55
N TRP A 687 24.57 10.08 6.52
CA TRP A 687 24.36 8.64 6.33
C TRP A 687 23.03 8.12 6.89
N GLY A 688 22.33 8.93 7.69
CA GLY A 688 21.25 8.45 8.58
C GLY A 688 21.78 7.68 9.79
N THR A 689 20.87 7.16 10.61
CA THR A 689 21.20 6.31 11.77
C THR A 689 20.14 5.23 11.97
N SER A 690 20.51 3.97 11.77
CA SER A 690 19.66 2.82 12.04
C SER A 690 19.74 2.43 13.52
N ILE A 691 18.59 2.27 14.16
CA ILE A 691 18.52 1.70 15.51
C ILE A 691 18.48 0.17 15.36
N LYS A 692 19.30 -0.58 16.10
CA LYS A 692 19.42 -2.05 15.99
C LYS A 692 18.83 -2.81 17.17
N ASP A 693 19.11 -2.33 18.37
CA ASP A 693 18.59 -2.91 19.61
C ASP A 693 18.29 -1.78 20.60
N VAL A 694 17.24 -1.99 21.39
CA VAL A 694 16.84 -1.09 22.49
C VAL A 694 16.44 -1.95 23.67
N ALA A 695 17.23 -1.87 24.75
CA ALA A 695 17.05 -2.65 25.95
C ALA A 695 17.17 -1.79 27.21
N VAL A 696 16.58 -2.25 28.31
CA VAL A 696 16.78 -1.66 29.64
C VAL A 696 17.59 -2.63 30.48
N LEU A 697 18.68 -2.12 31.03
CA LEU A 697 19.56 -2.82 31.95
C LEU A 697 19.27 -2.39 33.38
N ALA A 698 19.27 -3.34 34.31
CA ALA A 698 19.34 -3.09 35.74
C ALA A 698 20.74 -3.43 36.25
N ARG A 699 21.39 -2.47 36.91
CA ARG A 699 22.76 -2.57 37.43
C ARG A 699 22.75 -2.35 38.94
N ALA A 700 23.41 -3.24 39.69
CA ALA A 700 23.64 -2.98 41.11
C ALA A 700 24.69 -1.86 41.28
N PRO A 701 24.61 -1.03 42.34
CA PRO A 701 25.55 0.06 42.56
C PRO A 701 27.00 -0.45 42.51
N GLY A 702 27.83 0.14 41.65
CA GLY A 702 29.25 -0.20 41.52
C GLY A 702 29.63 -1.39 40.61
N GLN A 703 28.68 -2.11 39.98
CA GLN A 703 29.00 -3.26 39.09
C GLN A 703 29.13 -2.87 37.62
N GLU A 704 30.25 -3.10 36.93
CA GLU A 704 30.41 -2.66 35.51
C GLU A 704 29.40 -3.25 34.49
N GLY A 705 28.73 -4.36 34.82
CA GLY A 705 27.69 -4.98 33.98
C GLY A 705 26.27 -4.87 34.57
N GLY A 706 25.25 -4.90 33.70
CA GLY A 706 23.83 -4.91 34.08
C GLY A 706 23.07 -6.06 33.42
N ASN A 707 22.00 -6.52 34.07
CA ASN A 707 21.11 -7.54 33.52
C ASN A 707 20.05 -6.88 32.63
N VAL A 708 19.81 -7.42 31.43
CA VAL A 708 18.68 -7.00 30.59
C VAL A 708 17.38 -7.38 31.29
N ILE A 709 16.58 -6.38 31.67
CA ILE A 709 15.28 -6.59 32.32
C ILE A 709 14.10 -6.30 31.39
N ALA A 710 14.34 -5.59 30.29
CA ALA A 710 13.36 -5.36 29.23
C ALA A 710 14.07 -5.15 27.89
N ARG A 711 13.40 -5.50 26.80
CA ARG A 711 13.82 -5.24 25.43
C ARG A 711 12.60 -4.83 24.62
N THR A 712 12.77 -3.94 23.64
CA THR A 712 11.70 -3.59 22.71
C THR A 712 11.19 -4.84 21.98
N PRO A 713 9.87 -5.06 21.87
CA PRO A 713 9.31 -6.08 20.98
C PRO A 713 9.30 -5.61 19.51
N ASP A 714 9.42 -4.30 19.29
CA ASP A 714 9.40 -3.72 17.96
C ASP A 714 10.75 -3.98 17.29
N LEU A 715 10.77 -4.92 16.34
CA LEU A 715 11.98 -5.36 15.64
C LEU A 715 12.54 -4.24 14.76
N LEU A 716 13.83 -3.96 14.93
CA LEU A 716 14.55 -2.93 14.18
C LEU A 716 15.54 -3.61 13.23
N GLY A 717 15.05 -4.05 12.06
CA GLY A 717 15.88 -4.66 11.02
C GLY A 717 16.84 -3.67 10.36
N VAL A 718 17.85 -4.18 9.65
CA VAL A 718 18.87 -3.37 8.95
C VAL A 718 18.26 -2.58 7.78
N ASP A 719 17.26 -3.15 7.11
CA ASP A 719 16.75 -2.66 5.83
C ASP A 719 15.48 -1.79 5.92
N ILE A 720 15.07 -1.36 7.12
CA ILE A 720 13.85 -0.58 7.31
C ILE A 720 14.10 0.69 8.14
N ASN A 721 14.65 1.70 7.47
CA ASN A 721 14.59 3.12 7.83
C ASN A 721 15.03 3.49 9.25
N GLY A 722 16.31 3.82 9.40
CA GLY A 722 16.83 4.61 10.50
C GLY A 722 16.34 6.06 10.47
N VAL A 723 16.63 6.82 11.53
CA VAL A 723 16.35 8.27 11.54
C VAL A 723 17.29 8.99 10.58
N SER A 724 16.76 9.91 9.77
CA SER A 724 17.47 10.61 8.70
C SER A 724 16.86 11.97 8.42
N ILE A 725 17.41 12.70 7.43
CA ILE A 725 16.80 13.94 6.94
C ILE A 725 15.38 13.74 6.37
N TRP A 726 15.03 12.52 5.96
CA TRP A 726 13.73 12.16 5.39
C TRP A 726 12.81 11.49 6.41
N GLU A 727 13.39 10.73 7.34
CA GLU A 727 12.69 10.05 8.43
C GLU A 727 13.15 10.68 9.74
N ARG A 728 12.62 11.86 10.05
CA ARG A 728 13.17 12.75 11.09
C ARG A 728 13.08 12.21 12.49
N TRP A 729 12.22 11.24 12.72
CA TRP A 729 12.03 10.67 14.04
C TRP A 729 11.55 9.23 13.95
N LYS A 730 11.72 8.51 15.05
CA LYS A 730 11.19 7.15 15.22
C LYS A 730 10.85 6.90 16.68
N GLU A 731 9.91 6.00 16.92
CA GLU A 731 9.58 5.56 18.26
C GLU A 731 9.48 4.04 18.34
N VAL A 732 9.82 3.51 19.52
CA VAL A 732 9.62 2.11 19.87
C VAL A 732 8.97 1.97 21.24
N ARG A 733 8.23 0.89 21.43
CA ARG A 733 7.55 0.55 22.67
C ARG A 733 8.47 -0.28 23.55
N ILE A 734 8.41 -0.07 24.86
CA ILE A 734 9.09 -0.94 25.81
C ILE A 734 8.27 -1.05 27.10
N ARG A 735 8.16 -2.28 27.61
CA ARG A 735 7.53 -2.55 28.91
C ARG A 735 8.63 -2.84 29.92
N ILE A 736 8.80 -1.95 30.88
CA ILE A 736 9.82 -2.06 31.92
C ILE A 736 9.17 -2.68 33.16
N PRO A 737 9.67 -3.80 33.70
CA PRO A 737 9.15 -4.39 34.93
C PRO A 737 9.49 -3.53 36.15
N ALA A 738 9.01 -3.92 37.33
CA ALA A 738 9.39 -3.27 38.58
C ALA A 738 10.91 -3.29 38.76
N THR A 739 11.46 -2.16 39.21
CA THR A 739 12.90 -1.98 39.39
C THR A 739 13.38 -2.84 40.55
N PRO A 740 14.41 -3.68 40.36
CA PRO A 740 15.00 -4.43 41.46
C PRO A 740 15.46 -3.49 42.59
N PRO A 741 15.25 -3.83 43.88
CA PRO A 741 15.63 -2.96 44.98
C PRO A 741 17.10 -2.53 44.93
N GLY A 742 17.34 -1.22 44.97
CA GLY A 742 18.69 -0.64 44.94
C GLY A 742 19.38 -0.68 43.58
N ALA A 743 18.74 -1.16 42.52
CA ALA A 743 19.32 -1.17 41.17
C ALA A 743 19.14 0.18 40.46
N GLU A 744 20.15 0.56 39.69
CA GLU A 744 20.11 1.68 38.74
C GLU A 744 19.66 1.16 37.37
N LEU A 745 18.82 1.96 36.68
CA LEU A 745 18.32 1.63 35.36
C LEU A 745 19.06 2.40 34.27
N PHE A 746 19.43 1.68 33.20
CA PHE A 746 20.06 2.24 32.02
C PHE A 746 19.33 1.81 30.75
N LEU A 747 19.20 2.72 29.80
CA LEU A 747 18.78 2.44 28.43
C LEU A 747 20.03 2.09 27.62
N ALA A 748 20.11 0.84 27.16
CA ALA A 748 21.14 0.35 26.26
C ALA A 748 20.63 0.39 24.82
N ILE A 749 21.38 1.03 23.93
CA ILE A 749 21.00 1.24 22.53
C ILE A 749 22.16 0.86 21.63
N THR A 750 21.90 0.00 20.65
CA THR A 750 22.84 -0.27 19.56
C THR A 750 22.40 0.51 18.33
N LEU A 751 23.30 1.32 17.79
CA LEU A 751 23.09 2.14 16.60
C LEU A 751 24.04 1.70 15.50
N TRP A 752 23.62 1.85 14.25
CA TRP A 752 24.43 1.65 13.06
C TRP A 752 24.32 2.86 12.15
N GLY A 753 25.44 3.45 11.76
CA GLY A 753 25.44 4.71 11.04
C GLY A 753 26.69 4.92 10.20
N MET A 754 27.48 5.93 10.59
CA MET A 754 28.63 6.46 9.85
C MET A 754 29.70 5.40 9.56
N PRO A 755 30.02 5.09 8.28
CA PRO A 755 31.11 4.17 7.93
C PRO A 755 32.46 4.60 8.51
N ALA A 756 33.33 3.63 8.82
CA ALA A 756 34.67 3.91 9.36
C ALA A 756 35.51 4.79 8.41
N ASP A 757 35.35 4.55 7.11
CA ASP A 757 36.00 5.22 5.98
C ASP A 757 35.24 6.45 5.46
N ALA A 758 34.27 6.98 6.22
CA ALA A 758 33.52 8.17 5.82
C ALA A 758 34.46 9.38 5.55
N PRO A 759 34.33 10.06 4.39
CA PRO A 759 35.10 11.26 4.05
C PRO A 759 34.99 12.34 5.13
N ALA A 760 36.08 13.08 5.37
CA ALA A 760 36.17 14.05 6.47
C ALA A 760 35.03 15.09 6.49
N ASP A 761 34.60 15.55 5.32
CA ASP A 761 33.50 16.50 5.11
C ASP A 761 32.10 15.87 5.26
N ARG A 762 32.04 14.54 5.38
CA ARG A 762 30.81 13.75 5.55
C ARG A 762 30.80 12.96 6.86
N ARG A 763 31.67 13.29 7.82
CA ARG A 763 31.68 12.68 9.17
C ARG A 763 30.65 13.33 10.10
N THR A 764 29.39 13.35 9.69
CA THR A 764 28.27 13.81 10.54
C THR A 764 27.32 12.66 10.83
N CYS A 765 26.94 12.50 12.09
CA CYS A 765 25.94 11.53 12.56
C CYS A 765 25.53 11.86 13.99
N ALA A 766 24.38 12.49 14.20
CA ALA A 766 23.94 13.02 15.47
C ALA A 766 22.42 12.98 15.61
N GLY A 767 21.97 12.79 16.85
CA GLY A 767 20.57 12.81 17.18
C GLY A 767 20.31 12.81 18.69
N ALA A 768 19.02 12.75 19.05
CA ALA A 768 18.57 12.77 20.43
C ALA A 768 17.73 11.53 20.76
N VAL A 769 17.84 11.09 22.02
CA VAL A 769 17.07 10.01 22.61
C VAL A 769 16.19 10.58 23.71
N SER A 770 14.92 10.24 23.68
CA SER A 770 13.91 10.68 24.66
C SER A 770 13.07 9.50 25.15
N ILE A 771 12.41 9.67 26.30
CA ILE A 771 11.49 8.69 26.87
C ILE A 771 10.21 9.37 27.33
N ARG A 772 9.07 8.71 27.15
CA ARG A 772 7.81 9.10 27.79
C ARG A 772 7.11 7.93 28.44
N GLN A 773 6.47 8.18 29.58
CA GLN A 773 5.56 7.22 30.17
C GLN A 773 4.25 7.21 29.39
N VAL A 774 3.67 6.03 29.30
CA VAL A 774 2.56 5.73 28.41
C VAL A 774 1.58 4.92 29.25
N GLN A 775 0.35 5.44 29.44
CA GLN A 775 -0.68 4.76 30.24
C GLN A 775 -0.85 3.32 29.74
N ALA A 776 -0.92 2.32 30.62
CA ALA A 776 -1.25 0.96 30.18
C ALA A 776 -2.65 0.99 29.56
N GLY A 777 -2.74 0.52 28.30
CA GLY A 777 -4.02 0.31 27.62
C GLY A 777 -4.84 -0.78 28.29
#